data_AF-A0A2G5V483-F1
#
_entry.id   AF-A0A2G5V483-F1
#
_cell.length_a   1.000
_cell.length_b   1.000
_cell.length_c   1.000
_cell.angle_alpha   90.00
_cell.angle_beta   90.00
_cell.angle_gamma   90.00
#
_symmetry.space_group_name_H-M   'P 1'
#
loop_
_entity.id
_entity.type
_entity.pdbx_description
1 polymer ?
#
loop_
_entity_poly.entity_id
_entity_poly.type
_entity_poly.pdbx_seq_one_letter_code
_entity_poly.pdbx_strand_id
1 'polypeptide(L)'
;MPRLALRQYNYYYRVNGEKAEQLLKDYGDNGDFLVRYSESNPQNFSISVRVSEDKILHIKVMKFENDMLSIFDDQRTTPNEFSSITELLEFYMEFPEKLREKNGLFLELKKPVHVPYQLEPLAEEQRRTQLYRWWHGNLPASSANKLLQNEKNGTYLLRASQHIPGAMVISAKTEGHVVHLTIYQDHLTGKYNIDGDRAKFNTAWILIDSYSKNPIVEKGEASRVLYLEEPLFNTFIEADLFCDRYEIVRRPLNPRESMEKTGISEEFDRLSQEALPAEQYLSKREGRRPVNADKNRYKNIVPFDHTRVILQPGPNDKKETPGSDYINASYVRFENSQRTKNVTFACEKSFIATQGCLDSTIVDFWKMVWQENSRVIVMPTMENERKEKCARYWPAEVNKEMKNGEITVTCTIERKVQRLVTEEVKVELEKERAIRIGKGLVPEAELNAEGVSHILRTLLIKKGKEVREVRQLQYLTWPDHGCPLHPYAVLNFLEDVDREYDYFNAQPITATLPQGPIVVHCSAGIGRTGTVLVLDALLTQVKKVGLLCPMDVFKMVKYVRTYRSGLVQTEQQYQFLYKALAFYLKTHNPFPAKSFMEGDADAFDYPRRLRPIPGSSRPSSSRQGTTSRPASSASSRAHSRPRTSGHSEQTPERSSSSTSSPSTMLKSAKK
;
A
#
# COMPACT_ATOMS: atom_id res chain seq x y z
N MET A 1 -13.01 -19.71 2.10
CA MET A 1 -12.17 -18.52 1.86
C MET A 1 -11.86 -17.87 3.19
N PRO A 2 -10.66 -17.29 3.41
CA PRO A 2 -10.43 -16.45 4.58
C PRO A 2 -11.46 -15.31 4.58
N ARG A 3 -12.22 -15.18 5.67
CA ARG A 3 -13.22 -14.11 5.80
C ARG A 3 -12.50 -12.77 5.84
N LEU A 4 -12.80 -11.89 4.88
CA LEU A 4 -12.39 -10.50 4.95
C LEU A 4 -13.13 -9.84 6.11
N ALA A 5 -12.43 -9.00 6.88
CA ALA A 5 -13.06 -8.21 7.93
C ALA A 5 -14.18 -7.34 7.33
N LEU A 6 -15.34 -7.31 8.00
CA LEU A 6 -16.47 -6.53 7.53
C LEU A 6 -16.17 -5.04 7.65
N ARG A 7 -16.59 -4.27 6.64
CA ARG A 7 -16.42 -2.81 6.63
C ARG A 7 -17.75 -2.15 6.33
N GLN A 8 -18.02 -1.02 6.99
CA GLN A 8 -19.36 -0.42 6.98
C GLN A 8 -19.88 -0.13 5.59
N TYR A 9 -19.04 0.40 4.72
CA TYR A 9 -19.38 0.70 3.34
C TYR A 9 -19.64 -0.55 2.47
N ASN A 10 -19.28 -1.74 2.93
CA ASN A 10 -19.56 -2.99 2.21
C ASN A 10 -20.95 -3.54 2.53
N TYR A 11 -21.55 -3.16 3.66
CA TYR A 11 -22.85 -3.68 4.07
C TYR A 11 -23.91 -2.62 4.31
N TYR A 12 -23.54 -1.38 4.64
CA TYR A 12 -24.51 -0.32 4.96
C TYR A 12 -24.86 0.50 3.72
N TYR A 13 -26.12 0.47 3.32
CA TYR A 13 -26.66 1.33 2.26
C TYR A 13 -27.77 2.20 2.84
N ARG A 14 -27.77 3.47 2.43
CA ARG A 14 -28.76 4.45 2.90
C ARG A 14 -30.06 4.35 2.10
N VAL A 15 -30.80 3.28 2.33
CA VAL A 15 -32.02 2.94 1.60
C VAL A 15 -33.17 2.61 2.55
N ASN A 16 -34.42 2.77 2.09
CA ASN A 16 -35.59 2.25 2.80
C ASN A 16 -35.73 0.72 2.60
N GLY A 17 -36.76 0.11 3.19
CA GLY A 17 -37.03 -1.32 3.03
C GLY A 17 -37.22 -1.74 1.58
N GLU A 18 -38.03 -1.00 0.83
CA GLU A 18 -38.36 -1.28 -0.57
C GLU A 18 -37.11 -1.29 -1.48
N LYS A 19 -36.29 -0.24 -1.42
CA LYS A 19 -35.06 -0.18 -2.22
C LYS A 19 -34.04 -1.21 -1.76
N ALA A 20 -33.99 -1.55 -0.46
CA ALA A 20 -33.16 -2.65 0.01
C ALA A 20 -33.59 -4.01 -0.56
N GLU A 21 -34.89 -4.25 -0.67
CA GLU A 21 -35.41 -5.46 -1.31
C GLU A 21 -35.01 -5.52 -2.78
N GLN A 22 -35.16 -4.41 -3.50
CA GLN A 22 -34.74 -4.31 -4.90
C GLN A 22 -33.25 -4.63 -5.06
N LEU A 23 -32.36 -3.98 -4.29
CA LEU A 23 -30.92 -4.21 -4.38
C LEU A 23 -30.52 -5.66 -4.09
N LEU A 24 -31.18 -6.30 -3.12
CA LEU A 24 -30.94 -7.71 -2.80
C LEU A 24 -31.46 -8.65 -3.90
N LYS A 25 -32.58 -8.32 -4.56
CA LYS A 25 -33.09 -9.08 -5.71
C LYS A 25 -32.18 -8.97 -6.92
N ASP A 26 -31.72 -7.75 -7.21
CA ASP A 26 -30.94 -7.42 -8.40
C ASP A 26 -29.49 -7.93 -8.29
N TYR A 27 -28.88 -7.89 -7.10
CA TYR A 27 -27.44 -8.11 -6.93
C TYR A 27 -27.05 -9.18 -5.88
N GLY A 28 -27.98 -9.66 -5.07
CA GLY A 28 -27.69 -10.56 -3.94
C GLY A 28 -28.07 -12.01 -4.18
N ASP A 29 -27.34 -12.94 -3.57
CA ASP A 29 -27.67 -14.36 -3.49
C ASP A 29 -28.42 -14.72 -2.19
N ASN A 30 -28.90 -15.97 -2.06
CA ASN A 30 -29.47 -16.47 -0.80
C ASN A 30 -28.45 -16.43 0.34
N GLY A 31 -28.76 -15.70 1.40
CA GLY A 31 -27.92 -15.42 2.57
C GLY A 31 -27.18 -14.08 2.48
N ASP A 32 -27.28 -13.38 1.35
CA ASP A 32 -26.70 -12.05 1.22
C ASP A 32 -27.55 -11.03 1.97
N PHE A 33 -26.88 -10.05 2.55
CA PHE A 33 -27.54 -9.05 3.38
C PHE A 33 -27.01 -7.64 3.15
N LEU A 34 -27.80 -6.67 3.58
CA LEU A 34 -27.36 -5.30 3.79
C LEU A 34 -27.95 -4.72 5.07
N VAL A 35 -27.30 -3.70 5.61
CA VAL A 35 -27.81 -2.86 6.70
C VAL A 35 -28.34 -1.57 6.10
N ARG A 36 -29.46 -1.10 6.64
CA ARG A 36 -30.12 0.14 6.26
C ARG A 36 -30.60 0.91 7.48
N TYR A 37 -31.00 2.16 7.29
CA TYR A 37 -31.70 2.89 8.33
C TYR A 37 -33.10 2.31 8.56
N SER A 38 -33.63 2.48 9.78
CA SER A 38 -35.00 2.13 10.09
C SER A 38 -35.94 3.27 9.69
N GLU A 39 -37.02 2.93 9.01
CA GLU A 39 -38.05 3.90 8.60
C GLU A 39 -38.84 4.46 9.80
N SER A 40 -38.95 3.67 10.87
CA SER A 40 -39.63 4.08 12.10
C SER A 40 -38.82 5.06 12.96
N ASN A 41 -37.49 4.97 12.92
CA ASN A 41 -36.57 5.90 13.55
C ASN A 41 -35.26 5.88 12.75
N PRO A 42 -34.95 6.93 11.98
CA PRO A 42 -33.74 6.99 11.16
C PRO A 42 -32.41 6.87 11.93
N GLN A 43 -32.42 7.02 13.26
CA GLN A 43 -31.26 6.76 14.13
C GLN A 43 -31.06 5.27 14.46
N ASN A 44 -32.06 4.43 14.18
CA ASN A 44 -32.00 2.98 14.32
C ASN A 44 -31.74 2.31 12.97
N PHE A 45 -31.42 1.02 13.00
CA PHE A 45 -31.01 0.27 11.81
C PHE A 45 -31.78 -1.03 11.65
N SER A 46 -31.78 -1.56 10.44
CA SER A 46 -32.33 -2.87 10.13
C SER A 46 -31.40 -3.63 9.19
N ILE A 47 -31.31 -4.94 9.39
CA ILE A 47 -30.58 -5.86 8.52
C ILE A 47 -31.61 -6.46 7.56
N SER A 48 -31.49 -6.18 6.28
CA SER A 48 -32.26 -6.83 5.22
C SER A 48 -31.46 -8.03 4.72
N VAL A 49 -32.05 -9.22 4.70
CA VAL A 49 -31.40 -10.46 4.24
C VAL A 49 -32.26 -11.19 3.21
N ARG A 50 -31.65 -11.63 2.11
CA ARG A 50 -32.31 -12.48 1.11
C ARG A 50 -32.29 -13.92 1.58
N VAL A 51 -33.46 -14.51 1.84
CA VAL A 51 -33.59 -15.87 2.39
C VAL A 51 -33.88 -16.89 1.28
N SER A 52 -34.65 -16.48 0.28
CA SER A 52 -34.89 -17.24 -0.94
C SER A 52 -35.02 -16.29 -2.14
N GLU A 53 -35.24 -16.85 -3.33
CA GLU A 53 -35.37 -16.08 -4.58
C GLU A 53 -36.38 -14.92 -4.46
N ASP A 54 -37.52 -15.18 -3.81
CA ASP A 54 -38.61 -14.20 -3.65
C ASP A 54 -38.82 -13.71 -2.20
N LYS A 55 -38.06 -14.23 -1.21
CA LYS A 55 -38.25 -13.88 0.21
C LYS A 55 -37.09 -13.06 0.75
N ILE A 56 -37.38 -11.84 1.18
CA ILE A 56 -36.47 -10.97 1.91
C ILE A 56 -37.05 -10.71 3.29
N LEU A 57 -36.18 -10.75 4.31
CA LEU A 57 -36.55 -10.48 5.70
C LEU A 57 -35.83 -9.25 6.21
N HIS A 58 -36.48 -8.53 7.12
CA HIS A 58 -35.92 -7.37 7.80
C HIS A 58 -35.82 -7.65 9.30
N ILE A 59 -34.58 -7.66 9.81
CA ILE A 59 -34.28 -7.84 11.23
C ILE A 59 -34.04 -6.45 11.82
N LYS A 60 -34.83 -6.07 12.82
CA LYS A 60 -34.65 -4.80 13.51
C LYS A 60 -33.43 -4.89 14.44
N VAL A 61 -32.56 -3.89 14.40
CA VAL A 61 -31.49 -3.74 15.36
C VAL A 61 -31.94 -2.76 16.44
N MET A 62 -31.97 -3.24 17.67
CA MET A 62 -32.31 -2.50 18.87
C MET A 62 -31.03 -1.89 19.45
N LYS A 63 -31.17 -0.63 19.90
CA LYS A 63 -30.12 0.11 20.58
C LYS A 63 -30.57 0.38 22.02
N PHE A 64 -29.83 -0.10 23.00
CA PHE A 64 -30.10 0.09 24.42
C PHE A 64 -29.55 1.42 24.94
N GLU A 65 -29.95 1.81 26.16
CA GLU A 65 -29.55 3.08 26.79
C GLU A 65 -28.03 3.19 27.01
N ASN A 66 -27.34 2.06 27.16
CA ASN A 66 -25.88 1.98 27.29
C ASN A 66 -25.15 1.98 25.94
N ASP A 67 -25.82 2.37 24.86
CA ASP A 67 -25.34 2.34 23.47
C ASP A 67 -25.01 0.95 22.89
N MET A 68 -25.33 -0.13 23.61
CA MET A 68 -25.14 -1.50 23.11
C MET A 68 -26.24 -1.89 22.12
N LEU A 69 -25.87 -2.75 21.16
CA LEU A 69 -26.74 -3.22 20.09
C LEU A 69 -27.16 -4.68 20.27
N SER A 70 -28.41 -4.97 19.92
CA SER A 70 -28.97 -6.32 19.92
C SER A 70 -30.00 -6.47 18.80
N ILE A 71 -30.30 -7.70 18.40
CA ILE A 71 -31.45 -8.02 17.52
C ILE A 71 -32.69 -8.47 18.31
N PHE A 72 -32.59 -8.50 19.65
CA PHE A 72 -33.65 -8.90 20.56
C PHE A 72 -34.22 -7.68 21.28
N ASP A 73 -35.51 -7.74 21.60
CA ASP A 73 -36.26 -6.58 22.11
C ASP A 73 -36.09 -6.33 23.62
N ASP A 74 -35.68 -7.33 24.42
CA ASP A 74 -35.56 -7.22 25.88
C ASP A 74 -34.12 -7.46 26.37
N GLN A 75 -33.52 -6.42 26.94
CA GLN A 75 -32.16 -6.44 27.47
C GLN A 75 -31.95 -7.51 28.55
N ARG A 76 -32.97 -7.79 29.38
CA ARG A 76 -32.84 -8.75 30.50
C ARG A 76 -32.78 -10.20 30.05
N THR A 77 -33.27 -10.50 28.86
CA THR A 77 -33.33 -11.84 28.27
C THR A 77 -32.46 -11.95 27.00
N THR A 78 -31.71 -10.88 26.68
CA THR A 78 -30.85 -10.83 25.50
C THR A 78 -29.61 -11.71 25.71
N PRO A 79 -29.38 -12.71 24.85
CA PRO A 79 -28.24 -13.61 25.00
C PRO A 79 -26.90 -12.97 24.59
N ASN A 80 -26.90 -11.94 23.71
CA ASN A 80 -25.69 -11.28 23.23
C ASN A 80 -25.93 -9.79 22.97
N GLU A 81 -25.03 -8.94 23.46
CA GLU A 81 -24.99 -7.49 23.19
C GLU A 81 -23.66 -7.11 22.53
N PHE A 82 -23.67 -6.13 21.63
CA PHE A 82 -22.49 -5.74 20.84
C PHE A 82 -22.21 -4.25 20.91
N SER A 83 -20.93 -3.86 20.90
CA SER A 83 -20.53 -2.45 20.98
C SER A 83 -20.64 -1.71 19.64
N SER A 84 -20.73 -2.46 18.53
CA SER A 84 -20.89 -1.92 17.18
C SER A 84 -21.69 -2.86 16.29
N ILE A 85 -22.27 -2.32 15.21
CA ILE A 85 -23.01 -3.13 14.23
C ILE A 85 -22.08 -4.13 13.52
N THR A 86 -20.80 -3.80 13.36
CA THR A 86 -19.82 -4.68 12.71
C THR A 86 -19.61 -5.93 13.53
N GLU A 87 -19.39 -5.79 14.84
CA GLU A 87 -19.25 -6.93 15.77
C GLU A 87 -20.52 -7.80 15.80
N LEU A 88 -21.69 -7.16 15.79
CA LEU A 88 -22.97 -7.88 15.73
C LEU A 88 -23.06 -8.74 14.46
N LEU A 89 -22.76 -8.16 13.30
CA LEU A 89 -22.80 -8.87 12.02
C LEU A 89 -21.76 -10.00 11.98
N GLU A 90 -20.52 -9.72 12.36
CA GLU A 90 -19.44 -10.73 12.37
C GLU A 90 -19.79 -11.92 13.27
N PHE A 91 -20.38 -11.66 14.45
CA PHE A 91 -20.84 -12.72 15.35
C PHE A 91 -21.92 -13.59 14.70
N TYR A 92 -22.97 -13.02 14.12
CA TYR A 92 -24.05 -13.81 13.51
C TYR A 92 -23.66 -14.46 12.18
N MET A 93 -22.64 -13.93 11.49
CA MET A 93 -22.01 -14.63 10.37
C MET A 93 -21.15 -15.82 10.85
N GLU A 94 -20.53 -15.73 12.02
CA GLU A 94 -19.74 -16.80 12.63
C GLU A 94 -20.59 -17.90 13.28
N PHE A 95 -21.70 -17.51 13.89
CA PHE A 95 -22.61 -18.38 14.63
C PHE A 95 -24.03 -18.33 14.03
N PRO A 96 -24.24 -18.80 12.78
CA PRO A 96 -25.54 -18.70 12.10
C PRO A 96 -26.66 -19.44 12.85
N GLU A 97 -26.33 -20.46 13.66
CA GLU A 97 -27.29 -21.20 14.47
C GLU A 97 -27.99 -20.36 15.56
N LYS A 98 -27.41 -19.20 15.89
CA LYS A 98 -27.92 -18.25 16.87
C LYS A 98 -28.88 -17.22 16.27
N LEU A 99 -29.05 -17.19 14.94
CA LEU A 99 -29.99 -16.30 14.25
C LEU A 99 -31.18 -17.11 13.74
N ARG A 100 -32.36 -16.90 14.35
CA ARG A 100 -33.59 -17.67 14.04
C ARG A 100 -34.79 -16.77 13.84
N GLU A 101 -35.64 -17.13 12.89
CA GLU A 101 -36.98 -16.54 12.71
C GLU A 101 -37.93 -17.04 13.82
N LYS A 102 -39.03 -16.32 14.08
CA LYS A 102 -40.02 -16.67 15.14
C LYS A 102 -40.63 -18.06 14.98
N ASN A 103 -40.64 -18.61 13.77
CA ASN A 103 -41.11 -19.96 13.45
C ASN A 103 -40.02 -21.05 13.62
N GLY A 104 -38.81 -20.68 14.06
CA GLY A 104 -37.69 -21.58 14.31
C GLY A 104 -36.74 -21.80 13.12
N LEU A 105 -37.00 -21.22 11.94
CA LEU A 105 -36.13 -21.33 10.77
C LEU A 105 -34.80 -20.60 11.00
N PHE A 106 -33.70 -21.24 10.60
CA PHE A 106 -32.36 -20.63 10.63
C PHE A 106 -32.24 -19.56 9.56
N LEU A 107 -31.64 -18.43 9.93
CA LEU A 107 -31.27 -17.37 9.01
C LEU A 107 -29.75 -17.29 8.96
N GLU A 108 -29.20 -17.40 7.76
CA GLU A 108 -27.76 -17.36 7.55
C GLU A 108 -27.36 -16.00 6.96
N LEU A 109 -26.53 -15.25 7.67
CA LEU A 109 -25.83 -14.09 7.11
C LEU A 109 -24.53 -14.59 6.47
N LYS A 110 -24.49 -14.67 5.13
CA LYS A 110 -23.33 -15.23 4.40
C LYS A 110 -22.28 -14.18 4.08
N LYS A 111 -22.69 -13.13 3.38
CA LYS A 111 -21.83 -12.01 2.95
C LYS A 111 -22.68 -10.76 2.73
N PRO A 112 -22.10 -9.56 2.85
CA PRO A 112 -22.76 -8.35 2.37
C PRO A 112 -23.01 -8.43 0.86
N VAL A 113 -24.15 -7.92 0.41
CA VAL A 113 -24.43 -7.79 -1.02
C VAL A 113 -23.49 -6.76 -1.66
N HIS A 114 -22.88 -7.16 -2.78
CA HIS A 114 -22.03 -6.28 -3.57
C HIS A 114 -22.87 -5.48 -4.56
N VAL A 115 -23.21 -4.24 -4.19
CA VAL A 115 -23.95 -3.33 -5.09
C VAL A 115 -22.94 -2.60 -6.00
N PRO A 116 -23.02 -2.77 -7.34
CA PRO A 116 -22.13 -2.08 -8.26
C PRO A 116 -22.39 -0.57 -8.23
N TYR A 117 -21.40 0.19 -7.76
CA TYR A 117 -21.51 1.64 -7.63
C TYR A 117 -21.65 2.38 -8.97
N GLN A 118 -21.29 1.73 -10.07
CA GLN A 118 -21.44 2.27 -11.42
C GLN A 118 -22.91 2.32 -11.86
N LEU A 119 -23.75 1.45 -11.28
CA LEU A 119 -25.16 1.31 -11.63
C LEU A 119 -26.08 1.96 -10.59
N GLU A 120 -25.59 2.16 -9.35
CA GLU A 120 -26.39 2.64 -8.23
C GLU A 120 -25.78 3.92 -7.61
N PRO A 121 -26.37 5.11 -7.87
CA PRO A 121 -25.86 6.40 -7.37
C PRO A 121 -25.67 6.49 -5.85
N LEU A 122 -26.46 5.75 -5.08
CA LEU A 122 -26.38 5.71 -3.61
C LEU A 122 -25.12 4.99 -3.12
N ALA A 123 -24.65 3.98 -3.86
CA ALA A 123 -23.38 3.30 -3.58
C ALA A 123 -22.18 4.15 -4.07
N GLU A 124 -22.39 5.01 -5.07
CA GLU A 124 -21.37 5.91 -5.63
C GLU A 124 -20.76 6.85 -4.57
N GLU A 125 -21.59 7.58 -3.82
CA GLU A 125 -21.12 8.55 -2.82
C GLU A 125 -20.36 7.90 -1.65
N GLN A 126 -20.83 6.74 -1.19
CA GLN A 126 -20.17 5.96 -0.14
C GLN A 126 -18.80 5.43 -0.59
N ARG A 127 -18.71 4.94 -1.84
CA ARG A 127 -17.46 4.47 -2.45
C ARG A 127 -16.48 5.62 -2.67
N ARG A 128 -16.97 6.76 -3.17
CA ARG A 128 -16.17 7.97 -3.41
C ARG A 128 -15.46 8.45 -2.14
N THR A 129 -16.08 8.32 -0.97
CA THR A 129 -15.45 8.73 0.31
C THR A 129 -14.18 7.94 0.63
N GLN A 130 -14.05 6.71 0.14
CA GLN A 130 -12.86 5.89 0.38
C GLN A 130 -11.64 6.34 -0.40
N LEU A 131 -11.83 7.16 -1.44
CA LEU A 131 -10.73 7.71 -2.24
C LEU A 131 -9.96 8.81 -1.51
N TYR A 132 -10.56 9.48 -0.52
CA TYR A 132 -9.84 10.47 0.29
C TYR A 132 -8.62 9.83 0.96
N ARG A 133 -7.44 10.43 0.76
CA ARG A 133 -6.20 9.90 1.34
C ARG A 133 -6.23 9.88 2.87
N TRP A 134 -7.05 10.69 3.54
CA TRP A 134 -7.22 10.70 5.00
C TRP A 134 -8.44 9.90 5.50
N TRP A 135 -9.05 9.04 4.66
CA TRP A 135 -10.07 8.11 5.10
C TRP A 135 -9.44 6.83 5.67
N HIS A 136 -9.77 6.49 6.92
CA HIS A 136 -9.24 5.32 7.65
C HIS A 136 -10.25 4.17 7.80
N GLY A 137 -11.41 4.24 7.14
CA GLY A 137 -12.42 3.19 7.21
C GLY A 137 -13.01 3.00 8.61
N ASN A 138 -13.25 1.75 9.02
CA ASN A 138 -13.83 1.38 10.32
C ASN A 138 -12.85 1.54 11.50
N LEU A 139 -11.95 2.52 11.47
CA LEU A 139 -10.98 2.74 12.54
C LEU A 139 -11.70 3.05 13.86
N PRO A 140 -11.47 2.30 14.96
CA PRO A 140 -12.04 2.62 16.26
C PRO A 140 -11.54 3.95 16.82
N ALA A 141 -12.34 4.61 17.67
CA ALA A 141 -11.95 5.85 18.34
C ALA A 141 -10.65 5.68 19.15
N SER A 142 -10.53 4.57 19.88
CA SER A 142 -9.32 4.24 20.67
C SER A 142 -8.06 4.08 19.80
N SER A 143 -8.20 3.50 18.60
CA SER A 143 -7.10 3.38 17.64
C SER A 143 -6.76 4.72 17.00
N ALA A 144 -7.77 5.56 16.69
CA ALA A 144 -7.56 6.92 16.23
C ALA A 144 -6.80 7.75 17.28
N ASN A 145 -7.11 7.58 18.56
CA ASN A 145 -6.41 8.25 19.65
C ASN A 145 -4.92 7.87 19.69
N LYS A 146 -4.60 6.59 19.50
CA LYS A 146 -3.21 6.12 19.44
C LYS A 146 -2.46 6.66 18.22
N LEU A 147 -3.10 6.67 17.05
CA LEU A 147 -2.49 7.19 15.82
C LEU A 147 -2.19 8.68 15.93
N LEU A 148 -3.10 9.46 16.51
CA LEU A 148 -2.94 10.91 16.66
C LEU A 148 -2.16 11.33 17.91
N GLN A 149 -1.82 10.40 18.80
CA GLN A 149 -1.25 10.73 20.11
C GLN A 149 0.04 11.54 20.00
N ASN A 150 0.93 11.12 19.09
CA ASN A 150 2.26 11.69 18.87
C ASN A 150 2.31 12.65 17.67
N GLU A 151 1.16 12.90 17.04
CA GLU A 151 1.05 13.85 15.93
C GLU A 151 0.96 15.28 16.43
N LYS A 152 1.19 16.24 15.54
CA LYS A 152 1.09 17.66 15.85
C LYS A 152 -0.36 18.05 16.13
N ASN A 153 -0.54 19.12 16.90
CA ASN A 153 -1.86 19.75 17.02
C ASN A 153 -2.35 20.19 15.64
N GLY A 154 -3.63 20.01 15.37
CA GLY A 154 -4.21 20.26 14.05
C GLY A 154 -4.16 19.06 13.10
N THR A 155 -3.43 17.98 13.44
CA THR A 155 -3.45 16.75 12.64
C THR A 155 -4.79 16.04 12.80
N TYR A 156 -5.41 15.60 11.70
CA TYR A 156 -6.73 14.98 11.73
C TYR A 156 -6.88 13.81 10.75
N LEU A 157 -7.85 12.94 11.01
CA LEU A 157 -8.23 11.84 10.12
C LEU A 157 -9.75 11.70 10.04
N LEU A 158 -10.23 11.08 8.97
CA LEU A 158 -11.63 10.73 8.78
C LEU A 158 -11.82 9.21 8.95
N ARG A 159 -12.89 8.80 9.64
CA ARG A 159 -13.22 7.39 9.86
C ARG A 159 -14.74 7.18 9.87
N ALA A 160 -15.19 5.94 9.77
CA ALA A 160 -16.59 5.60 9.97
C ALA A 160 -16.98 5.72 11.45
N SER A 161 -18.22 6.10 11.73
CA SER A 161 -18.77 6.10 13.10
C SER A 161 -19.02 4.68 13.58
N GLN A 162 -18.58 4.34 14.80
CA GLN A 162 -18.83 3.00 15.37
C GLN A 162 -20.29 2.80 15.81
N HIS A 163 -20.98 3.89 16.12
CA HIS A 163 -22.32 3.87 16.72
C HIS A 163 -23.43 4.21 15.72
N ILE A 164 -23.10 4.95 14.65
CA ILE A 164 -24.08 5.44 13.68
C ILE A 164 -23.63 5.03 12.27
N PRO A 165 -24.03 3.82 11.82
CA PRO A 165 -23.81 3.34 10.46
C PRO A 165 -24.06 4.42 9.40
N GLY A 166 -23.07 4.61 8.53
CA GLY A 166 -23.11 5.62 7.46
C GLY A 166 -22.68 7.02 7.85
N ALA A 167 -22.62 7.35 9.15
CA ALA A 167 -22.02 8.59 9.61
C ALA A 167 -20.49 8.52 9.57
N MET A 168 -19.86 9.67 9.33
CA MET A 168 -18.40 9.81 9.36
C MET A 168 -17.98 10.54 10.62
N VAL A 169 -16.73 10.38 11.04
CA VAL A 169 -16.17 11.05 12.21
C VAL A 169 -14.83 11.68 11.84
N ILE A 170 -14.71 12.98 12.06
CA ILE A 170 -13.43 13.68 12.07
C ILE A 170 -12.80 13.43 13.44
N SER A 171 -11.62 12.81 13.47
CA SER A 171 -10.82 12.70 14.69
C SER A 171 -9.61 13.60 14.56
N ALA A 172 -9.46 14.57 15.45
CA ALA A 172 -8.47 15.63 15.33
C ALA A 172 -7.70 15.82 16.64
N LYS A 173 -6.38 15.97 16.51
CA LYS A 173 -5.46 16.23 17.61
C LYS A 173 -5.56 17.68 18.06
N THR A 174 -5.83 17.86 19.34
CA THR A 174 -5.81 19.15 20.03
C THR A 174 -5.05 19.00 21.36
N GLU A 175 -4.72 20.10 22.02
CA GLU A 175 -3.83 20.20 23.18
C GLU A 175 -3.99 19.03 24.19
N GLY A 176 -3.13 18.03 24.08
CA GLY A 176 -3.10 16.84 24.96
C GLY A 176 -4.19 15.79 24.75
N HIS A 177 -5.16 15.98 23.86
CA HIS A 177 -6.28 15.06 23.65
C HIS A 177 -6.74 14.97 22.18
N VAL A 178 -7.64 14.04 21.87
CA VAL A 178 -8.21 13.88 20.53
C VAL A 178 -9.71 14.13 20.62
N VAL A 179 -10.20 15.02 19.76
CA VAL A 179 -11.63 15.36 19.65
C VAL A 179 -12.23 14.56 18.49
N HIS A 180 -13.45 14.07 18.68
CA HIS A 180 -14.19 13.30 17.68
C HIS A 180 -15.48 14.04 17.32
N LEU A 181 -15.60 14.50 16.08
CA LEU A 181 -16.78 15.20 15.58
C LEU A 181 -17.51 14.34 14.56
N THR A 182 -18.76 14.01 14.85
CA THR A 182 -19.57 13.21 13.94
C THR A 182 -20.21 14.07 12.87
N ILE A 183 -20.02 13.67 11.63
CA ILE A 183 -20.69 14.20 10.44
C ILE A 183 -21.88 13.29 10.14
N TYR A 184 -23.07 13.87 10.18
CA TYR A 184 -24.31 13.22 9.80
C TYR A 184 -24.79 13.72 8.46
N GLN A 185 -25.55 12.86 7.78
CA GLN A 185 -26.31 13.23 6.61
C GLN A 185 -27.79 13.28 7.00
N ASP A 186 -28.42 14.43 6.80
CA ASP A 186 -29.84 14.67 7.02
C ASP A 186 -30.68 13.79 6.07
N HIS A 187 -31.58 12.97 6.61
CA HIS A 187 -32.32 11.95 5.86
C HIS A 187 -33.38 12.51 4.92
N LEU A 188 -33.85 13.74 5.15
CA LEU A 188 -34.84 14.40 4.30
C LEU A 188 -34.16 15.16 3.17
N THR A 189 -33.09 15.88 3.48
CA THR A 189 -32.45 16.81 2.54
C THR A 189 -31.23 16.22 1.84
N GLY A 190 -30.67 15.11 2.34
CA GLY A 190 -29.43 14.52 1.84
C GLY A 190 -28.17 15.33 2.17
N LYS A 191 -28.30 16.46 2.88
CA LYS A 191 -27.17 17.35 3.19
C LYS A 191 -26.39 16.90 4.43
N TYR A 192 -25.12 17.23 4.47
CA TYR A 192 -24.19 16.91 5.54
C TYR A 192 -24.06 18.04 6.55
N ASN A 193 -23.99 17.71 7.84
CA ASN A 193 -23.72 18.67 8.92
C ASN A 193 -22.99 17.99 10.08
N ILE A 194 -22.39 18.80 10.95
CA ILE A 194 -21.86 18.37 12.25
C ILE A 194 -22.95 18.60 13.29
N ASP A 195 -23.02 17.75 14.31
CA ASP A 195 -23.96 17.91 15.42
C ASP A 195 -23.81 19.29 16.09
N GLY A 196 -24.94 19.92 16.41
CA GLY A 196 -24.96 21.26 17.02
C GLY A 196 -24.64 22.44 16.09
N ASP A 197 -24.28 22.22 14.82
CA ASP A 197 -24.12 23.29 13.82
C ASP A 197 -25.36 23.42 12.92
N ARG A 198 -25.69 24.65 12.52
CA ARG A 198 -26.78 24.97 11.59
C ARG A 198 -26.35 24.86 10.12
N ALA A 199 -25.04 24.89 9.84
CA ALA A 199 -24.54 24.81 8.48
C ALA A 199 -24.78 23.42 7.87
N LYS A 200 -25.38 23.39 6.67
CA LYS A 200 -25.65 22.18 5.89
C LYS A 200 -24.92 22.25 4.55
N PHE A 201 -24.26 21.16 4.17
CA PHE A 201 -23.40 21.07 2.98
C PHE A 201 -23.89 19.98 2.03
N ASN A 202 -23.69 20.15 0.72
CA ASN A 202 -24.18 19.16 -0.26
C ASN A 202 -23.35 17.87 -0.26
N THR A 203 -22.07 17.94 0.11
CA THR A 203 -21.20 16.77 0.24
C THR A 203 -20.37 16.87 1.51
N ALA A 204 -19.96 15.71 2.03
CA ALA A 204 -19.05 15.64 3.18
C ALA A 204 -17.71 16.35 2.92
N TRP A 205 -17.26 16.38 1.67
CA TRP A 205 -16.04 17.09 1.30
C TRP A 205 -16.16 18.59 1.45
N ILE A 206 -17.24 19.21 0.95
CA ILE A 206 -17.44 20.66 1.08
C ILE A 206 -17.53 21.03 2.56
N LEU A 207 -18.13 20.17 3.38
CA LEU A 207 -18.14 20.32 4.84
C LEU A 207 -16.72 20.32 5.41
N ILE A 208 -15.92 19.30 5.10
CA ILE A 208 -14.54 19.17 5.62
C ILE A 208 -13.66 20.33 5.12
N ASP A 209 -13.71 20.68 3.84
CA ASP A 209 -12.98 21.82 3.27
C ASP A 209 -13.42 23.14 3.93
N SER A 210 -14.73 23.31 4.20
CA SER A 210 -15.26 24.47 4.91
C SER A 210 -14.71 24.56 6.34
N TYR A 211 -14.63 23.47 7.10
CA TYR A 211 -14.09 23.50 8.47
C TYR A 211 -12.57 23.47 8.56
N SER A 212 -11.88 22.95 7.54
CA SER A 212 -10.43 23.18 7.38
C SER A 212 -10.13 24.68 7.24
N LYS A 213 -11.09 25.42 6.67
CA LYS A 213 -11.02 26.88 6.59
C LYS A 213 -11.55 27.55 7.87
N ASN A 214 -12.68 27.07 8.31
CA ASN A 214 -13.48 27.48 9.45
C ASN A 214 -13.13 26.75 10.76
N PRO A 215 -12.16 27.12 11.63
CA PRO A 215 -11.91 26.30 12.82
C PRO A 215 -13.21 26.12 13.63
N ILE A 216 -13.45 24.91 14.09
CA ILE A 216 -14.69 24.56 14.78
C ILE A 216 -14.55 25.01 16.23
N VAL A 217 -15.55 25.72 16.76
CA VAL A 217 -15.56 26.15 18.16
C VAL A 217 -16.46 25.20 18.94
N GLU A 218 -15.86 24.37 19.79
CA GLU A 218 -16.59 23.50 20.70
C GLU A 218 -17.17 24.32 21.86
N LYS A 219 -18.50 24.31 22.00
CA LYS A 219 -19.20 25.02 23.07
C LYS A 219 -19.11 24.21 24.37
N GLY A 220 -18.27 24.67 25.30
CA GLY A 220 -18.11 24.13 26.66
C GLY A 220 -17.47 25.16 27.60
N GLU A 221 -17.23 24.79 28.86
CA GLU A 221 -16.71 25.70 29.91
C GLU A 221 -15.39 26.41 29.54
N ALA A 222 -14.57 25.82 28.66
CA ALA A 222 -13.28 26.36 28.24
C ALA A 222 -13.21 26.81 26.76
N SER A 223 -14.33 26.81 26.01
CA SER A 223 -14.42 27.16 24.57
C SER A 223 -13.17 26.81 23.74
N ARG A 224 -13.10 25.57 23.24
CA ARG A 224 -11.94 25.06 22.50
C ARG A 224 -12.09 25.31 21.01
N VAL A 225 -10.98 25.69 20.37
CA VAL A 225 -10.91 25.84 18.91
C VAL A 225 -10.25 24.61 18.32
N LEU A 226 -10.96 23.91 17.44
CA LEU A 226 -10.47 22.75 16.72
C LEU A 226 -9.98 23.17 15.34
N TYR A 227 -8.68 22.98 15.12
CA TYR A 227 -8.04 23.21 13.84
C TYR A 227 -7.93 21.90 13.06
N LEU A 228 -8.24 21.94 11.76
CA LEU A 228 -8.02 20.85 10.82
C LEU A 228 -6.94 21.30 9.84
N GLU A 229 -5.67 21.11 10.23
CA GLU A 229 -4.50 21.66 9.52
C GLU A 229 -3.84 20.61 8.63
N GLU A 230 -3.46 19.46 9.20
CA GLU A 230 -2.69 18.42 8.51
C GLU A 230 -3.48 17.09 8.47
N PRO A 231 -3.90 16.60 7.30
CA PRO A 231 -4.53 15.29 7.21
C PRO A 231 -3.52 14.16 7.49
N LEU A 232 -3.87 13.19 8.32
CA LEU A 232 -3.11 11.95 8.49
C LEU A 232 -3.49 10.95 7.39
N PHE A 233 -2.58 10.72 6.45
CA PHE A 233 -2.84 9.88 5.29
C PHE A 233 -2.79 8.37 5.55
N ASN A 234 -3.76 7.67 4.98
CA ASN A 234 -3.93 6.23 4.92
C ASN A 234 -3.60 5.69 3.52
N THR A 235 -2.82 4.61 3.49
CA THR A 235 -2.36 3.92 2.27
C THR A 235 -3.24 2.77 1.85
N PHE A 236 -4.19 2.39 2.70
CA PHE A 236 -5.15 1.34 2.40
C PHE A 236 -6.17 1.80 1.35
N ILE A 237 -6.49 0.91 0.41
CA ILE A 237 -7.60 1.04 -0.53
C ILE A 237 -8.12 -0.34 -0.95
N GLU A 238 -9.37 -0.47 -1.37
CA GLU A 238 -9.85 -1.72 -2.01
C GLU A 238 -9.41 -1.78 -3.48
N ALA A 239 -9.30 -3.00 -4.03
CA ALA A 239 -8.78 -3.21 -5.38
C ALA A 239 -9.66 -2.58 -6.47
N ASP A 240 -10.98 -2.55 -6.28
CA ASP A 240 -11.95 -1.88 -7.17
C ASP A 240 -11.73 -0.36 -7.29
N LEU A 241 -11.20 0.27 -6.24
CA LEU A 241 -10.90 1.71 -6.17
C LEU A 241 -9.42 2.03 -6.41
N PHE A 242 -8.58 1.02 -6.58
CA PHE A 242 -7.13 1.19 -6.66
C PHE A 242 -6.71 2.04 -7.86
N CYS A 243 -7.37 1.88 -9.01
CA CYS A 243 -7.05 2.66 -10.21
C CYS A 243 -7.25 4.17 -9.99
N ASP A 244 -8.38 4.58 -9.42
CA ASP A 244 -8.63 5.98 -9.09
C ASP A 244 -7.68 6.47 -8.00
N ARG A 245 -7.39 5.64 -6.98
CA ARG A 245 -6.40 6.00 -5.95
C ARG A 245 -5.02 6.22 -6.55
N TYR A 246 -4.57 5.36 -7.46
CA TYR A 246 -3.29 5.50 -8.18
C TYR A 246 -3.23 6.82 -8.93
N GLU A 247 -4.29 7.18 -9.65
CA GLU A 247 -4.39 8.46 -10.34
C GLU A 247 -4.35 9.66 -9.40
N ILE A 248 -4.92 9.56 -8.20
CA ILE A 248 -4.84 10.59 -7.17
C ILE A 248 -3.39 10.74 -6.69
N VAL A 249 -2.76 9.65 -6.22
CA VAL A 249 -1.45 9.73 -5.55
C VAL A 249 -0.28 9.99 -6.51
N ARG A 250 -0.42 9.71 -7.81
CA ARG A 250 0.63 9.97 -8.80
C ARG A 250 0.68 11.43 -9.29
N ARG A 251 -0.31 12.25 -8.92
CA ARG A 251 -0.34 13.67 -9.30
C ARG A 251 0.74 14.45 -8.54
N PRO A 252 1.32 15.50 -9.17
CA PRO A 252 2.18 16.42 -8.46
C PRO A 252 1.41 17.15 -7.34
N LEU A 253 1.92 17.10 -6.12
CA LEU A 253 1.35 17.80 -4.96
C LEU A 253 1.39 19.33 -5.16
N ASN A 254 2.44 19.83 -5.82
CA ASN A 254 2.57 21.23 -6.20
C ASN A 254 3.07 21.35 -7.65
N PRO A 255 2.19 21.71 -8.61
CA PRO A 255 2.55 21.85 -10.02
C PRO A 255 3.59 22.96 -10.31
N ARG A 256 3.93 23.79 -9.31
CA ARG A 256 4.88 24.90 -9.45
C ARG A 256 6.30 24.56 -8.98
N GLU A 257 6.52 23.44 -8.32
CA GLU A 257 7.85 23.03 -7.84
C GLU A 257 8.63 22.29 -8.93
N SER A 258 9.94 22.53 -9.00
CA SER A 258 10.82 21.94 -10.03
C SER A 258 11.03 20.43 -9.85
N MET A 259 10.74 19.90 -8.67
CA MET A 259 10.79 18.48 -8.36
C MET A 259 9.35 18.03 -8.12
N GLU A 260 8.80 17.22 -9.02
CA GLU A 260 7.42 16.72 -8.99
C GLU A 260 7.24 15.75 -7.80
N LYS A 261 7.13 16.26 -6.57
CA LYS A 261 6.74 15.44 -5.41
C LYS A 261 5.29 15.02 -5.58
N THR A 262 5.02 13.73 -5.41
CA THR A 262 3.70 13.12 -5.52
C THR A 262 3.28 12.52 -4.17
N GLY A 263 2.02 12.09 -4.04
CA GLY A 263 1.58 11.29 -2.89
C GLY A 263 2.36 9.98 -2.77
N ILE A 264 2.77 9.37 -3.89
CA ILE A 264 3.63 8.18 -3.89
C ILE A 264 5.02 8.51 -3.33
N SER A 265 5.58 9.67 -3.68
CA SER A 265 6.87 10.15 -3.16
C SER A 265 6.81 10.32 -1.63
N GLU A 266 5.74 10.95 -1.14
CA GLU A 266 5.50 11.14 0.30
C GLU A 266 5.39 9.82 1.07
N GLU A 267 4.65 8.84 0.52
CA GLU A 267 4.57 7.49 1.09
C GLU A 267 5.95 6.81 1.14
N PHE A 268 6.76 6.95 0.09
CA PHE A 268 8.10 6.33 0.04
C PHE A 268 9.09 7.00 1.01
N ASP A 269 9.02 8.33 1.14
CA ASP A 269 9.78 9.08 2.15
C ASP A 269 9.43 8.57 3.56
N ARG A 270 8.12 8.38 3.84
CA ARG A 270 7.63 7.84 5.11
C ARG A 270 8.09 6.39 5.34
N LEU A 271 8.11 5.54 4.31
CA LEU A 271 8.69 4.18 4.43
C LEU A 271 10.13 4.22 4.90
N SER A 272 10.92 5.17 4.38
CA SER A 272 12.32 5.32 4.76
C SER A 272 12.45 5.81 6.19
N GLN A 273 11.62 6.76 6.61
CA GLN A 273 11.60 7.29 7.99
C GLN A 273 11.14 6.25 9.02
N GLU A 274 10.12 5.44 8.70
CA GLU A 274 9.56 4.46 9.63
C GLU A 274 10.31 3.12 9.65
N ALA A 275 10.86 2.66 8.51
CA ALA A 275 11.53 1.36 8.45
C ALA A 275 12.95 1.41 9.01
N LEU A 276 13.70 2.51 8.78
CA LEU A 276 15.10 2.61 9.22
C LEU A 276 15.29 2.39 10.73
N PRO A 277 14.47 3.01 11.62
CA PRO A 277 14.59 2.75 13.06
C PRO A 277 14.27 1.30 13.43
N ALA A 278 13.25 0.69 12.81
CA ALA A 278 12.86 -0.69 13.11
C ALA A 278 13.93 -1.71 12.64
N GLU A 279 14.52 -1.49 11.47
CA GLU A 279 15.57 -2.34 10.91
C GLU A 279 16.89 -2.28 11.70
N GLN A 280 17.19 -1.16 12.37
CA GLN A 280 18.40 -1.01 13.18
C GLN A 280 18.47 -1.97 14.38
N TYR A 281 17.31 -2.43 14.88
CA TYR A 281 17.23 -3.39 15.99
C TYR A 281 17.39 -4.85 15.55
N LEU A 282 17.40 -5.13 14.24
CA LEU A 282 17.50 -6.49 13.70
C LEU A 282 18.97 -6.85 13.44
N SER A 283 19.39 -8.00 13.97
CA SER A 283 20.78 -8.45 13.90
C SER A 283 21.19 -8.82 12.47
N LYS A 284 22.42 -8.47 12.08
CA LYS A 284 23.09 -8.80 10.80
C LYS A 284 24.51 -9.31 11.04
N ARG A 285 24.76 -9.95 12.19
CA ARG A 285 26.09 -10.31 12.66
C ARG A 285 26.73 -11.34 11.76
N GLU A 286 25.99 -12.35 11.32
CA GLU A 286 26.55 -13.46 10.53
C GLU A 286 27.08 -12.98 9.18
N GLY A 287 26.32 -12.14 8.48
CA GLY A 287 26.78 -11.58 7.20
C GLY A 287 27.93 -10.59 7.31
N ARG A 288 28.18 -10.02 8.50
CA ARG A 288 29.29 -9.10 8.78
C ARG A 288 30.55 -9.79 9.30
N ARG A 289 30.54 -11.11 9.51
CA ARG A 289 31.73 -11.85 9.92
C ARG A 289 32.82 -11.74 8.85
N PRO A 290 34.10 -11.55 9.21
CA PRO A 290 35.19 -11.45 8.24
C PRO A 290 35.25 -12.64 7.27
N VAL A 291 34.99 -13.86 7.76
CA VAL A 291 34.98 -15.10 6.94
C VAL A 291 33.88 -15.14 5.88
N ASN A 292 32.82 -14.33 6.04
CA ASN A 292 31.69 -14.25 5.11
C ASN A 292 31.78 -13.04 4.19
N ALA A 293 32.77 -12.15 4.37
CA ALA A 293 32.86 -10.89 3.64
C ALA A 293 32.93 -11.10 2.13
N ASP A 294 33.70 -12.08 1.66
CA ASP A 294 33.88 -12.40 0.25
C ASP A 294 32.71 -13.21 -0.36
N LYS A 295 31.76 -13.65 0.48
CA LYS A 295 30.49 -14.25 0.03
C LYS A 295 29.41 -13.19 -0.22
N ASN A 296 29.70 -11.92 0.06
CA ASN A 296 28.79 -10.80 -0.15
C ASN A 296 29.19 -10.00 -1.39
N ARG A 297 28.29 -9.87 -2.36
CA ARG A 297 28.55 -9.01 -3.54
C ARG A 297 28.72 -7.54 -3.15
N TYR A 298 28.03 -7.11 -2.10
CA TYR A 298 28.14 -5.76 -1.54
C TYR A 298 28.33 -5.84 -0.02
N LYS A 299 29.43 -5.27 0.49
CA LYS A 299 29.82 -5.34 1.91
C LYS A 299 28.75 -4.81 2.87
N ASN A 300 27.96 -3.83 2.44
CA ASN A 300 26.91 -3.19 3.24
C ASN A 300 25.52 -3.83 3.09
N ILE A 301 25.35 -4.80 2.19
CA ILE A 301 24.06 -5.48 1.93
C ILE A 301 24.20 -6.94 2.37
N VAL A 302 23.69 -7.23 3.56
CA VAL A 302 23.76 -8.55 4.19
C VAL A 302 22.40 -8.93 4.78
N PRO A 303 22.07 -10.24 4.86
CA PRO A 303 20.77 -10.68 5.38
C PRO A 303 20.65 -10.41 6.88
N PHE A 304 19.41 -10.33 7.37
CA PHE A 304 19.18 -10.39 8.81
C PHE A 304 19.38 -11.81 9.34
N ASP A 305 19.90 -11.94 10.55
CA ASP A 305 20.24 -13.23 11.14
C ASP A 305 18.99 -14.10 11.41
N HIS A 306 17.83 -13.49 11.74
CA HIS A 306 16.60 -14.22 12.08
C HIS A 306 15.86 -14.79 10.86
N THR A 307 16.19 -14.33 9.65
CA THR A 307 15.55 -14.75 8.40
C THR A 307 16.53 -15.26 7.35
N ARG A 308 17.84 -15.25 7.63
CA ARG A 308 18.84 -15.78 6.68
C ARG A 308 18.60 -17.25 6.40
N VAL A 309 18.94 -17.67 5.19
CA VAL A 309 19.01 -19.10 4.89
C VAL A 309 20.29 -19.67 5.51
N ILE A 310 20.16 -20.78 6.22
CA ILE A 310 21.28 -21.47 6.87
C ILE A 310 21.60 -22.73 6.05
N LEU A 311 22.78 -22.78 5.45
CA LEU A 311 23.18 -23.94 4.65
C LEU A 311 23.47 -25.13 5.55
N GLN A 312 22.82 -26.26 5.29
CA GLN A 312 23.03 -27.50 6.05
C GLN A 312 24.40 -28.10 5.70
N PRO A 313 25.17 -28.67 6.64
CA PRO A 313 26.45 -29.28 6.32
C PRO A 313 26.27 -30.45 5.33
N GLY A 314 27.15 -30.52 4.33
CA GLY A 314 27.23 -31.65 3.40
C GLY A 314 27.91 -32.87 4.05
N PRO A 315 27.76 -34.07 3.45
CA PRO A 315 28.42 -35.30 3.92
C PRO A 315 29.93 -35.17 4.07
N ASN A 316 30.56 -34.37 3.20
CA ASN A 316 32.00 -34.15 3.14
C ASN A 316 32.45 -32.86 3.86
N ASP A 317 31.52 -32.07 4.41
CA ASP A 317 31.86 -30.84 5.11
C ASP A 317 32.41 -31.18 6.50
N LYS A 318 33.57 -30.61 6.86
CA LYS A 318 34.04 -30.66 8.25
C LYS A 318 33.02 -29.89 9.10
N LYS A 319 32.47 -30.53 10.14
CA LYS A 319 31.38 -30.04 11.02
C LYS A 319 31.57 -28.62 11.59
N GLU A 320 32.75 -28.01 11.48
CA GLU A 320 33.11 -26.72 12.08
C GLU A 320 33.79 -25.74 11.12
N THR A 321 33.65 -25.90 9.79
CA THR A 321 34.27 -24.92 8.85
C THR A 321 33.62 -23.54 9.02
N PRO A 322 34.34 -22.50 9.49
CA PRO A 322 33.71 -21.21 9.76
C PRO A 322 33.10 -20.60 8.49
N GLY A 323 31.82 -20.22 8.54
CA GLY A 323 31.10 -19.60 7.41
C GLY A 323 30.57 -20.58 6.36
N SER A 324 30.66 -21.90 6.58
CA SER A 324 30.11 -22.91 5.67
C SER A 324 28.58 -22.95 5.65
N ASP A 325 27.93 -22.39 6.68
CA ASP A 325 26.48 -22.28 6.80
C ASP A 325 25.92 -21.00 6.16
N TYR A 326 26.80 -20.12 5.66
CA TYR A 326 26.43 -18.79 5.21
C TYR A 326 26.21 -18.71 3.69
N ILE A 327 25.05 -18.15 3.33
CA ILE A 327 24.74 -17.58 2.02
C ILE A 327 24.00 -16.25 2.23
N ASN A 328 24.22 -15.27 1.36
CA ASN A 328 23.53 -13.98 1.42
C ASN A 328 22.11 -14.08 0.84
N ALA A 329 21.24 -14.77 1.56
CA ALA A 329 19.85 -15.01 1.21
C ALA A 329 18.96 -14.89 2.44
N SER A 330 17.71 -14.47 2.26
CA SER A 330 16.71 -14.38 3.33
C SER A 330 15.40 -15.03 2.89
N TYR A 331 14.78 -15.81 3.76
CA TYR A 331 13.38 -16.19 3.60
C TYR A 331 12.50 -14.95 3.64
N VAL A 332 11.42 -14.94 2.85
CA VAL A 332 10.33 -13.97 2.94
C VAL A 332 9.02 -14.76 2.93
N ARG A 333 8.22 -14.62 3.98
CA ARG A 333 6.99 -15.40 4.19
C ARG A 333 5.82 -14.49 4.56
N PHE A 334 4.63 -14.84 4.08
CA PHE A 334 3.40 -14.10 4.31
C PHE A 334 2.53 -14.85 5.31
N GLU A 335 2.97 -14.85 6.57
CA GLU A 335 2.28 -15.56 7.65
C GLU A 335 1.21 -14.64 8.29
N ASN A 336 -0.03 -15.13 8.36
CA ASN A 336 -1.10 -14.49 9.13
C ASN A 336 -0.87 -14.77 10.63
N SER A 337 0.00 -13.99 11.27
CA SER A 337 0.38 -14.16 12.68
C SER A 337 -0.31 -13.12 13.57
N GLN A 338 -0.22 -13.29 14.90
CA GLN A 338 -0.69 -12.25 15.85
C GLN A 338 0.02 -10.89 15.67
N ARG A 339 1.16 -10.84 14.95
CA ARG A 339 1.87 -9.59 14.61
C ARG A 339 1.26 -8.87 13.40
N THR A 340 0.41 -9.54 12.61
CA THR A 340 -0.27 -9.01 11.42
C THR A 340 -1.77 -8.82 11.66
N LYS A 341 -2.22 -8.62 12.91
CA LYS A 341 -3.64 -8.47 13.30
C LYS A 341 -4.49 -7.53 12.43
N ASN A 342 -3.85 -6.59 11.70
CA ASN A 342 -4.51 -5.59 10.86
C ASN A 342 -4.22 -5.74 9.36
N VAL A 343 -3.54 -6.83 8.94
CA VAL A 343 -3.21 -7.12 7.54
C VAL A 343 -3.36 -8.63 7.31
N THR A 344 -4.42 -9.03 6.62
CA THR A 344 -4.58 -10.41 6.16
C THR A 344 -3.86 -10.57 4.84
N PHE A 345 -2.74 -11.26 4.84
CA PHE A 345 -2.06 -11.64 3.60
C PHE A 345 -2.76 -12.87 3.03
N ALA A 346 -3.25 -12.76 1.79
CA ALA A 346 -3.84 -13.88 1.06
C ALA A 346 -2.83 -14.51 0.08
N CYS A 347 -1.53 -14.32 0.31
CA CYS A 347 -0.45 -14.94 -0.44
C CYS A 347 0.05 -16.20 0.31
N GLU A 348 -0.06 -17.36 -0.33
CA GLU A 348 0.42 -18.64 0.24
C GLU A 348 1.84 -18.99 -0.22
N LYS A 349 2.37 -18.26 -1.19
CA LYS A 349 3.73 -18.47 -1.70
C LYS A 349 4.74 -18.03 -0.65
N SER A 350 5.85 -18.76 -0.60
CA SER A 350 7.04 -18.37 0.16
C SER A 350 8.20 -18.11 -0.79
N PHE A 351 9.11 -17.25 -0.38
CA PHE A 351 10.21 -16.80 -1.23
C PHE A 351 11.55 -16.87 -0.50
N ILE A 352 12.62 -16.95 -1.29
CA ILE A 352 13.98 -16.65 -0.86
C ILE A 352 14.47 -15.48 -1.69
N ALA A 353 14.71 -14.34 -1.04
CA ALA A 353 15.36 -13.18 -1.65
C ALA A 353 16.87 -13.30 -1.47
N THR A 354 17.62 -13.43 -2.57
CA THR A 354 19.08 -13.61 -2.56
C THR A 354 19.79 -12.68 -3.55
N GLN A 355 21.09 -12.45 -3.34
CA GLN A 355 21.93 -11.72 -4.29
C GLN A 355 22.20 -12.54 -5.55
N GLY A 356 22.68 -11.87 -6.60
CA GLY A 356 23.25 -12.54 -7.76
C GLY A 356 24.51 -13.31 -7.37
N CYS A 357 24.64 -14.53 -7.88
CA CYS A 357 25.76 -15.42 -7.59
C CYS A 357 27.09 -14.73 -7.89
N LEU A 358 28.06 -14.88 -6.99
CA LEU A 358 29.49 -14.71 -7.30
C LEU A 358 30.02 -16.07 -7.77
N ASP A 359 31.15 -16.10 -8.49
CA ASP A 359 31.80 -17.37 -8.85
C ASP A 359 32.06 -18.25 -7.62
N SER A 360 32.47 -17.62 -6.51
CA SER A 360 32.73 -18.29 -5.23
C SER A 360 31.47 -18.83 -4.53
N THR A 361 30.27 -18.38 -4.90
CA THR A 361 29.03 -18.74 -4.21
C THR A 361 28.09 -19.61 -5.06
N ILE A 362 28.50 -20.04 -6.27
CA ILE A 362 27.66 -20.90 -7.14
C ILE A 362 27.33 -22.23 -6.44
N VAL A 363 28.31 -22.83 -5.77
CA VAL A 363 28.11 -24.09 -5.01
C VAL A 363 27.14 -23.87 -3.86
N ASP A 364 27.32 -22.80 -3.08
CA ASP A 364 26.43 -22.40 -1.99
C ASP A 364 24.99 -22.16 -2.49
N PHE A 365 24.83 -21.53 -3.65
CA PHE A 365 23.53 -21.27 -4.28
C PHE A 365 22.79 -22.56 -4.65
N TRP A 366 23.46 -23.51 -5.30
CA TRP A 366 22.83 -24.80 -5.63
C TRP A 366 22.54 -25.65 -4.41
N LYS A 367 23.40 -25.59 -3.39
CA LYS A 367 23.17 -26.22 -2.10
C LYS A 367 21.89 -25.68 -1.43
N MET A 368 21.70 -24.36 -1.47
CA MET A 368 20.47 -23.69 -1.03
C MET A 368 19.24 -24.20 -1.83
N VAL A 369 19.27 -24.11 -3.16
CA VAL A 369 18.15 -24.56 -4.01
C VAL A 369 17.77 -26.01 -3.73
N TRP A 370 18.77 -26.88 -3.56
CA TRP A 370 18.57 -28.29 -3.24
C TRP A 370 17.95 -28.50 -1.85
N GLN A 371 18.55 -27.94 -0.79
CA GLN A 371 18.07 -28.19 0.57
C GLN A 371 16.65 -27.66 0.79
N GLU A 372 16.31 -26.55 0.14
CA GLU A 372 14.99 -25.91 0.27
C GLU A 372 13.95 -26.54 -0.64
N ASN A 373 14.33 -27.51 -1.49
CA ASN A 373 13.46 -28.10 -2.52
C ASN A 373 12.83 -27.03 -3.44
N SER A 374 13.54 -25.94 -3.70
CA SER A 374 13.08 -24.84 -4.55
C SER A 374 13.01 -25.30 -6.01
N ARG A 375 11.83 -25.17 -6.63
CA ARG A 375 11.56 -25.60 -8.01
C ARG A 375 11.49 -24.48 -9.02
N VAL A 376 11.38 -23.23 -8.57
CA VAL A 376 11.28 -22.04 -9.42
C VAL A 376 12.33 -21.02 -9.00
N ILE A 377 13.12 -20.54 -9.96
CA ILE A 377 14.12 -19.48 -9.81
C ILE A 377 13.72 -18.32 -10.72
N VAL A 378 13.63 -17.11 -10.14
CA VAL A 378 13.21 -15.88 -10.80
C VAL A 378 14.37 -14.89 -10.79
N MET A 379 14.85 -14.51 -11.98
CA MET A 379 16.05 -13.70 -12.17
C MET A 379 15.73 -12.42 -12.98
N PRO A 380 15.29 -11.33 -12.33
CA PRO A 380 15.08 -10.02 -12.97
C PRO A 380 16.37 -9.24 -13.27
N THR A 381 17.37 -9.89 -13.86
CA THR A 381 18.65 -9.25 -14.23
C THR A 381 19.34 -10.02 -15.34
N MET A 382 20.14 -9.33 -16.14
CA MET A 382 21.12 -9.98 -17.02
C MET A 382 22.38 -10.34 -16.23
N GLU A 383 23.20 -11.28 -16.73
CA GLU A 383 24.51 -11.57 -16.13
C GLU A 383 25.40 -10.31 -16.07
N ASN A 384 25.35 -9.48 -17.13
CA ASN A 384 26.15 -8.27 -17.29
C ASN A 384 25.29 -7.08 -17.72
N GLU A 385 25.42 -5.97 -17.01
CA GLU A 385 24.70 -4.69 -17.22
C GLU A 385 25.70 -3.55 -16.95
N ARG A 386 26.61 -3.31 -17.91
CA ARG A 386 27.87 -2.52 -17.80
C ARG A 386 28.90 -3.06 -16.78
N LYS A 387 28.43 -3.73 -15.74
CA LYS A 387 29.17 -4.46 -14.74
C LYS A 387 28.50 -5.81 -14.54
N GLU A 388 29.28 -6.78 -14.09
CA GLU A 388 28.73 -8.09 -13.72
C GLU A 388 27.70 -7.93 -12.58
N LYS A 389 26.51 -8.46 -12.80
CA LYS A 389 25.40 -8.47 -11.83
C LYS A 389 25.23 -9.84 -11.20
N CYS A 390 25.49 -10.91 -11.96
CA CYS A 390 25.36 -12.29 -11.53
C CYS A 390 26.26 -13.19 -12.39
N ALA A 391 27.10 -13.99 -11.74
CA ALA A 391 27.82 -15.08 -12.40
C ALA A 391 26.81 -16.12 -12.92
N ARG A 392 27.14 -16.74 -14.05
CA ARG A 392 26.29 -17.78 -14.65
C ARG A 392 26.40 -19.07 -13.83
N TYR A 393 25.30 -19.44 -13.16
CA TYR A 393 25.22 -20.67 -12.34
C TYR A 393 24.63 -21.87 -13.09
N TRP A 394 24.47 -21.80 -14.41
CA TRP A 394 23.94 -22.87 -15.26
C TRP A 394 24.87 -23.16 -16.46
N PRO A 395 24.79 -24.35 -17.08
CA PRO A 395 25.59 -24.67 -18.27
C PRO A 395 25.36 -23.68 -19.42
N ALA A 396 26.43 -23.31 -20.14
CA ALA A 396 26.33 -22.39 -21.28
C ALA A 396 25.62 -23.00 -22.49
N GLU A 397 25.65 -24.33 -22.61
CA GLU A 397 25.06 -25.09 -23.70
C GLU A 397 23.99 -26.05 -23.18
N VAL A 398 22.93 -26.22 -23.96
CA VAL A 398 21.87 -27.19 -23.69
C VAL A 398 22.46 -28.61 -23.74
N ASN A 399 22.01 -29.48 -22.84
CA ASN A 399 22.44 -30.86 -22.63
C ASN A 399 23.91 -31.02 -22.19
N LYS A 400 24.61 -29.94 -21.83
CA LYS A 400 25.89 -30.02 -21.14
C LYS A 400 25.70 -30.01 -19.63
N GLU A 401 26.57 -30.72 -18.94
CA GLU A 401 26.60 -30.79 -17.48
C GLU A 401 27.55 -29.73 -16.92
N MET A 402 27.14 -29.08 -15.84
CA MET A 402 27.97 -28.23 -14.98
C MET A 402 28.00 -28.84 -13.58
N LYS A 403 29.20 -29.18 -13.10
CA LYS A 403 29.37 -29.76 -11.76
C LYS A 403 29.64 -28.66 -10.73
N ASN A 404 28.77 -28.54 -9.73
CA ASN A 404 28.81 -27.54 -8.66
C ASN A 404 28.86 -28.25 -7.30
N GLY A 405 30.05 -28.74 -6.93
CA GLY A 405 30.22 -29.60 -5.76
C GLY A 405 29.56 -30.97 -5.93
N GLU A 406 28.60 -31.31 -5.08
CA GLU A 406 27.84 -32.57 -5.12
C GLU A 406 26.65 -32.53 -6.09
N ILE A 407 26.31 -31.35 -6.61
CA ILE A 407 25.16 -31.13 -7.48
C ILE A 407 25.66 -30.95 -8.90
N THR A 408 25.19 -31.79 -9.81
CA THR A 408 25.36 -31.59 -11.26
C THR A 408 24.12 -30.94 -11.82
N VAL A 409 24.29 -29.90 -12.62
CA VAL A 409 23.22 -29.14 -13.25
C VAL A 409 23.30 -29.33 -14.76
N THR A 410 22.19 -29.68 -15.38
CA THR A 410 22.08 -29.83 -16.84
C THR A 410 20.92 -28.98 -17.33
N CYS A 411 21.16 -28.08 -18.29
CA CYS A 411 20.09 -27.34 -18.94
C CYS A 411 19.53 -28.19 -20.08
N THR A 412 18.31 -28.71 -19.98
CA THR A 412 17.74 -29.59 -21.02
C THR A 412 16.91 -28.82 -22.05
N ILE A 413 16.35 -27.69 -21.65
CA ILE A 413 15.54 -26.84 -22.53
C ILE A 413 15.87 -25.38 -22.21
N GLU A 414 16.09 -24.58 -23.25
CA GLU A 414 16.12 -23.12 -23.17
C GLU A 414 15.16 -22.55 -24.21
N ARG A 415 14.20 -21.72 -23.77
CA ARG A 415 13.19 -21.11 -24.63
C ARG A 415 13.11 -19.61 -24.38
N LYS A 416 13.21 -18.82 -25.43
CA LYS A 416 12.83 -17.40 -25.40
C LYS A 416 11.31 -17.30 -25.42
N VAL A 417 10.73 -16.61 -24.42
CA VAL A 417 9.28 -16.41 -24.33
C VAL A 417 8.92 -15.07 -24.97
N GLN A 418 8.25 -15.17 -26.10
CA GLN A 418 7.73 -14.05 -26.87
C GLN A 418 6.22 -13.94 -26.64
N ARG A 419 5.73 -12.74 -26.35
CA ARG A 419 4.27 -12.47 -26.31
C ARG A 419 3.95 -11.30 -27.24
N LEU A 420 2.85 -11.44 -27.97
CA LEU A 420 2.34 -10.38 -28.83
C LEU A 420 1.91 -9.19 -27.98
N VAL A 421 2.46 -8.01 -28.29
CA VAL A 421 2.06 -6.75 -27.67
C VAL A 421 0.85 -6.22 -28.42
N THR A 422 -0.25 -5.95 -27.71
CA THR A 422 -1.46 -5.40 -28.33
C THR A 422 -1.24 -3.96 -28.80
N GLU A 423 -2.05 -3.48 -29.75
CA GLU A 423 -1.92 -2.11 -30.26
C GLU A 423 -2.14 -1.06 -29.17
N GLU A 424 -3.05 -1.31 -28.21
CA GLU A 424 -3.28 -0.41 -27.08
C GLU A 424 -2.01 -0.25 -26.22
N VAL A 425 -1.33 -1.36 -25.94
CA VAL A 425 -0.07 -1.35 -25.17
C VAL A 425 1.05 -0.67 -25.95
N LYS A 426 1.11 -0.83 -27.28
CA LYS A 426 2.08 -0.11 -28.13
C LYS A 426 1.87 1.39 -28.06
N VAL A 427 0.63 1.85 -28.17
CA VAL A 427 0.29 3.28 -28.08
C VAL A 427 0.63 3.85 -26.69
N GLU A 428 0.31 3.13 -25.60
CA GLU A 428 0.68 3.56 -24.24
C GLU A 428 2.22 3.63 -24.07
N LEU A 429 2.96 2.66 -24.61
CA LEU A 429 4.43 2.65 -24.63
C LEU A 429 5.03 3.85 -25.37
N GLU A 430 4.51 4.17 -26.56
CA GLU A 430 4.98 5.32 -27.35
C GLU A 430 4.76 6.64 -26.62
N LYS A 431 3.60 6.78 -25.96
CA LYS A 431 3.29 7.95 -25.14
C LYS A 431 4.26 8.10 -23.96
N GLU A 432 4.55 7.03 -23.24
CA GLU A 432 5.52 7.03 -22.13
C GLU A 432 6.95 7.35 -22.61
N ARG A 433 7.34 6.82 -23.78
CA ARG A 433 8.62 7.17 -24.42
C ARG A 433 8.70 8.66 -24.74
N ALA A 434 7.66 9.23 -25.34
CA ALA A 434 7.61 10.65 -25.66
C ALA A 434 7.72 11.53 -24.41
N ILE A 435 7.03 11.17 -23.32
CA ILE A 435 7.12 11.88 -22.03
C ILE A 435 8.55 11.82 -21.48
N ARG A 436 9.19 10.64 -21.51
CA ARG A 436 10.56 10.46 -21.02
C ARG A 436 11.58 11.30 -21.82
N ILE A 437 11.47 11.29 -23.14
CA ILE A 437 12.29 12.12 -24.03
C ILE A 437 12.06 13.60 -23.74
N GLY A 438 10.81 14.01 -23.55
CA GLY A 438 10.46 15.38 -23.16
C GLY A 438 11.08 15.81 -21.82
N LYS A 439 11.31 14.89 -20.89
CA LYS A 439 12.03 15.11 -19.62
C LYS A 439 13.56 15.05 -19.76
N GLY A 440 14.10 14.93 -20.97
CA GLY A 440 15.55 14.83 -21.22
C GLY A 440 16.19 13.52 -20.75
N LEU A 441 15.38 12.49 -20.48
CA LEU A 441 15.85 11.19 -20.02
C LEU A 441 16.12 10.28 -21.23
N VAL A 442 17.24 9.56 -21.21
CA VAL A 442 17.62 8.65 -22.30
C VAL A 442 16.59 7.51 -22.40
N PRO A 443 16.10 7.18 -23.60
CA PRO A 443 15.29 5.99 -23.82
C PRO A 443 16.14 4.75 -23.51
N GLU A 444 15.73 3.97 -22.51
CA GLU A 444 16.37 2.67 -22.26
C GLU A 444 15.83 1.64 -23.25
N ALA A 445 16.62 0.60 -23.51
CA ALA A 445 16.22 -0.49 -24.38
C ALA A 445 15.07 -1.25 -23.73
N GLU A 446 13.84 -0.97 -24.15
CA GLU A 446 12.65 -1.66 -23.67
C GLU A 446 11.97 -2.42 -24.77
N LEU A 447 11.53 -3.65 -24.43
CA LEU A 447 11.02 -4.65 -25.36
C LEU A 447 11.94 -4.72 -26.57
N ASN A 448 12.85 -5.70 -26.59
CA ASN A 448 13.41 -6.17 -27.85
C ASN A 448 12.28 -6.16 -28.88
N ALA A 449 12.47 -5.49 -30.02
CA ALA A 449 11.41 -5.15 -30.98
C ALA A 449 10.53 -6.34 -31.40
N GLU A 450 11.01 -7.55 -31.10
CA GLU A 450 10.39 -8.85 -31.27
C GLU A 450 9.39 -9.24 -30.15
N GLY A 451 9.30 -8.57 -29.01
CA GLY A 451 8.35 -8.91 -27.92
C GLY A 451 8.82 -10.03 -26.97
N VAL A 452 10.13 -10.28 -26.86
CA VAL A 452 10.72 -11.33 -26.01
C VAL A 452 11.00 -10.81 -24.60
N SER A 453 10.14 -11.14 -23.64
CA SER A 453 10.25 -10.61 -22.27
C SER A 453 11.31 -11.32 -21.42
N HIS A 454 11.39 -12.65 -21.53
CA HIS A 454 12.23 -13.48 -20.66
C HIS A 454 12.67 -14.79 -21.33
N ILE A 455 13.68 -15.43 -20.76
CA ILE A 455 14.09 -16.80 -21.09
C ILE A 455 13.55 -17.74 -20.01
N LEU A 456 12.97 -18.86 -20.43
CA LEU A 456 12.60 -19.97 -19.57
C LEU A 456 13.56 -21.14 -19.81
N ARG A 457 14.17 -21.64 -18.73
CA ARG A 457 15.04 -22.82 -18.74
C ARG A 457 14.47 -23.96 -17.92
N THR A 458 14.63 -25.17 -18.44
CA THR A 458 14.48 -26.42 -17.69
C THR A 458 15.84 -26.91 -17.25
N LEU A 459 16.07 -26.90 -15.95
CA LEU A 459 17.30 -27.37 -15.34
C LEU A 459 17.03 -28.68 -14.62
N LEU A 460 17.81 -29.71 -14.94
CA LEU A 460 17.86 -30.94 -14.15
C LEU A 460 19.02 -30.83 -13.18
N ILE A 461 18.73 -30.87 -11.88
CA ILE A 461 19.74 -30.93 -10.83
C ILE A 461 19.81 -32.35 -10.28
N LYS A 462 21.02 -32.90 -10.22
CA LYS A 462 21.29 -34.27 -9.79
C LYS A 462 22.23 -34.26 -8.58
N LYS A 463 21.83 -34.96 -7.52
CA LYS A 463 22.67 -35.22 -6.34
C LYS A 463 22.62 -36.71 -6.02
N GLY A 464 23.73 -37.42 -6.20
CA GLY A 464 23.76 -38.88 -6.08
C GLY A 464 22.82 -39.55 -7.08
N LYS A 465 21.80 -40.26 -6.58
CA LYS A 465 20.77 -40.93 -7.39
C LYS A 465 19.52 -40.07 -7.60
N GLU A 466 19.35 -39.01 -6.82
CA GLU A 466 18.16 -38.16 -6.87
C GLU A 466 18.32 -37.11 -7.96
N VAL A 467 17.28 -36.94 -8.77
CA VAL A 467 17.19 -35.94 -9.84
C VAL A 467 15.95 -35.09 -9.60
N ARG A 468 16.10 -33.78 -9.71
CA ARG A 468 15.04 -32.79 -9.53
C ARG A 468 15.01 -31.86 -10.72
N GLU A 469 13.81 -31.57 -11.19
CA GLU A 469 13.59 -30.53 -12.18
C GLU A 469 13.41 -29.18 -11.49
N VAL A 470 14.01 -28.13 -12.08
CA VAL A 470 13.92 -26.73 -11.65
C VAL A 470 13.67 -25.85 -12.87
N ARG A 471 12.72 -24.93 -12.76
CA ARG A 471 12.42 -23.90 -13.76
C ARG A 471 13.17 -22.62 -13.41
N GLN A 472 13.95 -22.09 -14.34
CA GLN A 472 14.63 -20.81 -14.19
C GLN A 472 14.08 -19.81 -15.21
N LEU A 473 13.57 -18.69 -14.72
CA LEU A 473 12.99 -17.62 -15.52
C LEU A 473 13.88 -16.38 -15.42
N GLN A 474 14.53 -16.00 -16.52
CA GLN A 474 15.42 -14.83 -16.61
C GLN A 474 14.75 -13.71 -17.38
N TYR A 475 14.38 -12.62 -16.70
CA TYR A 475 13.81 -11.45 -17.35
C TYR A 475 14.91 -10.63 -18.03
N LEU A 476 14.71 -10.29 -19.31
CA LEU A 476 15.78 -9.75 -20.16
C LEU A 476 15.76 -8.24 -20.32
N THR A 477 14.63 -7.60 -20.02
CA THR A 477 14.33 -6.23 -20.46
C THR A 477 14.20 -5.25 -19.30
N TRP A 478 14.72 -5.60 -18.12
CA TRP A 478 14.76 -4.64 -17.02
C TRP A 478 15.91 -3.64 -17.26
N PRO A 479 15.65 -2.34 -17.27
CA PRO A 479 16.68 -1.33 -17.53
C PRO A 479 17.79 -1.29 -16.47
N ASP A 480 18.99 -0.89 -16.87
CA ASP A 480 20.14 -0.68 -15.97
C ASP A 480 19.80 0.33 -14.85
N HIS A 481 19.04 1.38 -15.18
CA HIS A 481 18.60 2.41 -14.24
C HIS A 481 17.08 2.49 -14.16
N GLY A 482 16.52 2.57 -12.95
CA GLY A 482 15.08 2.70 -12.75
C GLY A 482 14.29 1.40 -12.99
N CYS A 483 13.20 1.50 -13.74
CA CYS A 483 12.18 0.47 -13.92
C CYS A 483 11.67 0.47 -15.36
N PRO A 484 11.09 -0.66 -15.84
CA PRO A 484 10.40 -0.69 -17.12
C PRO A 484 9.34 0.41 -17.22
N LEU A 485 9.23 1.09 -18.36
CA LEU A 485 8.26 2.15 -18.61
C LEU A 485 6.85 1.61 -18.58
N HIS A 486 6.66 0.36 -19.02
CA HIS A 486 5.35 -0.27 -19.07
C HIS A 486 5.32 -1.62 -18.33
N PRO A 487 4.29 -1.89 -17.51
CA PRO A 487 4.25 -3.09 -16.67
C PRO A 487 3.93 -4.38 -17.43
N TYR A 488 3.37 -4.30 -18.64
CA TYR A 488 2.90 -5.45 -19.43
C TYR A 488 3.89 -6.62 -19.49
N ALA A 489 5.16 -6.36 -19.81
CA ALA A 489 6.17 -7.41 -19.91
C ALA A 489 6.47 -8.07 -18.56
N VAL A 490 6.48 -7.30 -17.46
CA VAL A 490 6.70 -7.83 -16.10
C VAL A 490 5.50 -8.65 -15.63
N LEU A 491 4.28 -8.22 -15.95
CA LEU A 491 3.06 -8.96 -15.60
C LEU A 491 2.98 -10.30 -16.33
N ASN A 492 3.26 -10.31 -17.64
CA ASN A 492 3.36 -11.56 -18.41
C ASN A 492 4.46 -12.50 -17.88
N PHE A 493 5.58 -11.94 -17.44
CA PHE A 493 6.65 -12.70 -16.81
C PHE A 493 6.19 -13.33 -15.49
N LEU A 494 5.47 -12.58 -14.65
CA LEU A 494 4.91 -13.10 -13.39
C LEU A 494 3.81 -14.14 -13.61
N GLU A 495 2.97 -14.01 -14.64
CA GLU A 495 2.02 -15.07 -15.02
C GLU A 495 2.72 -16.38 -15.40
N ASP A 496 3.87 -16.29 -16.05
CA ASP A 496 4.68 -17.45 -16.39
C ASP A 496 5.35 -18.05 -15.14
N VAL A 497 5.79 -17.22 -14.19
CA VAL A 497 6.25 -17.68 -12.87
C VAL A 497 5.13 -18.42 -12.14
N ASP A 498 3.91 -17.88 -12.12
CA ASP A 498 2.73 -18.50 -11.51
C ASP A 498 2.45 -19.86 -12.12
N ARG A 499 2.42 -19.96 -13.45
CA ARG A 499 2.16 -21.21 -14.16
C ARG A 499 3.19 -22.30 -13.79
N GLU A 500 4.48 -21.96 -13.75
CA GLU A 500 5.51 -22.95 -13.38
C GLU A 500 5.43 -23.31 -11.89
N TYR A 501 5.08 -22.35 -11.02
CA TYR A 501 4.86 -22.61 -9.59
C TYR A 501 3.66 -23.53 -9.37
N ASP A 502 2.54 -23.28 -10.04
CA ASP A 502 1.31 -24.08 -9.93
C ASP A 502 1.51 -25.48 -10.51
N TYR A 503 2.26 -25.60 -11.61
CA TYR A 503 2.63 -26.90 -12.20
C TYR A 503 3.31 -27.83 -11.20
N PHE A 504 4.28 -27.32 -10.44
CA PHE A 504 4.98 -28.13 -9.44
C PHE A 504 4.14 -28.42 -8.20
N ASN A 505 3.27 -27.48 -7.77
CA ASN A 505 2.34 -27.73 -6.65
C ASN A 505 1.20 -28.70 -6.99
N ALA A 506 0.82 -28.80 -8.25
CA ALA A 506 -0.22 -29.74 -8.70
C ALA A 506 0.27 -31.19 -8.82
N GLN A 507 1.58 -31.44 -8.74
CA GLN A 507 2.11 -32.80 -8.88
C GLN A 507 1.74 -33.67 -7.67
N PRO A 508 1.44 -34.98 -7.88
CA PRO A 508 1.14 -35.89 -6.78
C PRO A 508 2.26 -35.87 -5.75
N ILE A 509 1.88 -35.86 -4.46
CA ILE A 509 2.82 -36.00 -3.34
C ILE A 509 3.31 -37.46 -3.30
N THR A 510 4.01 -37.91 -4.33
CA THR A 510 4.67 -39.21 -4.37
C THR A 510 6.07 -39.01 -3.80
N ALA A 511 6.17 -39.18 -2.48
CA ALA A 511 7.42 -39.34 -1.71
C ALA A 511 8.50 -38.23 -1.80
N THR A 512 8.23 -37.12 -2.48
CA THR A 512 9.11 -35.93 -2.52
C THR A 512 8.45 -34.77 -1.78
N LEU A 513 9.25 -34.03 -0.99
CA LEU A 513 8.82 -32.90 -0.17
C LEU A 513 7.93 -31.94 -0.98
N PRO A 514 6.94 -31.27 -0.37
CA PRO A 514 6.19 -30.20 -1.05
C PRO A 514 7.17 -29.17 -1.64
N GLN A 515 6.78 -28.54 -2.74
CA GLN A 515 7.62 -27.55 -3.40
C GLN A 515 8.10 -26.49 -2.40
N GLY A 516 9.40 -26.19 -2.47
CA GLY A 516 10.03 -25.15 -1.68
C GLY A 516 9.72 -23.72 -2.10
N PRO A 517 10.27 -22.73 -1.37
CA PRO A 517 10.13 -21.32 -1.70
C PRO A 517 10.66 -20.98 -3.10
N ILE A 518 10.04 -19.99 -3.75
CA ILE A 518 10.54 -19.41 -5.01
C ILE A 518 11.82 -18.64 -4.73
N VAL A 519 12.91 -18.95 -5.43
CA VAL A 519 14.17 -18.21 -5.29
C VAL A 519 14.13 -17.00 -6.21
N VAL A 520 14.18 -15.79 -5.66
CA VAL A 520 14.17 -14.54 -6.43
C VAL A 520 15.49 -13.80 -6.21
N HIS A 521 16.21 -13.46 -7.29
CA HIS A 521 17.50 -12.78 -7.20
C HIS A 521 17.75 -11.78 -8.33
N CYS A 522 18.56 -10.78 -8.05
CA CYS A 522 19.03 -9.82 -9.05
C CYS A 522 20.53 -9.61 -8.89
N SER A 523 20.99 -8.38 -8.67
CA SER A 523 22.39 -8.13 -8.29
C SER A 523 22.58 -8.15 -6.77
N ALA A 524 22.03 -7.17 -6.05
CA ALA A 524 22.10 -7.12 -4.59
C ALA A 524 21.03 -7.97 -3.88
N GLY A 525 19.99 -8.40 -4.61
CA GLY A 525 18.87 -9.12 -4.03
C GLY A 525 17.90 -8.27 -3.22
N ILE A 526 17.77 -6.97 -3.54
CA ILE A 526 16.91 -6.03 -2.80
C ILE A 526 15.97 -5.20 -3.69
N GLY A 527 16.48 -4.50 -4.72
CA GLY A 527 15.68 -3.58 -5.55
C GLY A 527 14.69 -4.30 -6.46
N ARG A 528 15.17 -4.84 -7.58
CA ARG A 528 14.33 -5.59 -8.54
C ARG A 528 13.73 -6.84 -7.91
N THR A 529 14.50 -7.56 -7.09
CA THR A 529 14.03 -8.71 -6.29
C THR A 529 12.83 -8.34 -5.43
N GLY A 530 12.91 -7.25 -4.64
CA GLY A 530 11.80 -6.80 -3.81
C GLY A 530 10.61 -6.34 -4.62
N THR A 531 10.85 -5.67 -5.75
CA THR A 531 9.77 -5.20 -6.64
C THR A 531 8.97 -6.37 -7.21
N VAL A 532 9.65 -7.37 -7.77
CA VAL A 532 9.02 -8.56 -8.35
C VAL A 532 8.29 -9.38 -7.29
N LEU A 533 8.92 -9.60 -6.13
CA LEU A 533 8.32 -10.38 -5.03
C LEU A 533 7.08 -9.69 -4.46
N VAL A 534 7.15 -8.39 -4.19
CA VAL A 534 6.01 -7.62 -3.65
C VAL A 534 4.87 -7.56 -4.65
N LEU A 535 5.18 -7.34 -5.94
CA LEU A 535 4.16 -7.35 -7.00
C LEU A 535 3.48 -8.72 -7.09
N ASP A 536 4.24 -9.81 -7.10
CA ASP A 536 3.71 -11.18 -7.12
C ASP A 536 2.79 -11.45 -5.92
N ALA A 537 3.19 -11.04 -4.72
CA ALA A 537 2.38 -11.22 -3.51
C ALA A 537 1.06 -10.44 -3.57
N LEU A 538 1.10 -9.18 -4.04
CA LEU A 538 -0.10 -8.35 -4.22
C LEU A 538 -1.03 -8.92 -5.30
N LEU A 539 -0.49 -9.37 -6.44
CA LEU A 539 -1.27 -10.00 -7.50
C LEU A 539 -1.90 -11.32 -7.06
N THR A 540 -1.16 -12.15 -6.32
CA THR A 540 -1.69 -13.39 -5.73
C THR A 540 -2.88 -13.07 -4.81
N GLN A 541 -2.78 -12.01 -4.02
CA GLN A 541 -3.86 -11.57 -3.14
C GLN A 541 -5.12 -11.17 -3.93
N VAL A 542 -4.95 -10.37 -4.98
CA VAL A 542 -6.06 -9.95 -5.87
C VAL A 542 -6.66 -11.15 -6.60
N LYS A 543 -5.85 -12.06 -7.16
CA LYS A 543 -6.34 -13.26 -7.86
C LYS A 543 -7.17 -14.16 -6.96
N LYS A 544 -6.80 -14.27 -5.69
CA LYS A 544 -7.49 -15.12 -4.70
C LYS A 544 -8.78 -14.49 -4.17
N VAL A 545 -8.76 -13.18 -3.93
CA VAL A 545 -9.84 -12.48 -3.22
C VAL A 545 -10.80 -11.75 -4.18
N GLY A 546 -10.34 -11.32 -5.35
CA GLY A 546 -11.08 -10.53 -6.31
C GLY A 546 -11.01 -9.02 -6.04
N LEU A 547 -11.98 -8.26 -6.58
CA LEU A 547 -11.98 -6.79 -6.53
C LEU A 547 -12.25 -6.18 -5.15
N LEU A 548 -12.80 -6.98 -4.22
CA LEU A 548 -12.94 -6.59 -2.81
C LEU A 548 -11.65 -6.81 -2.00
N CYS A 549 -10.55 -7.14 -2.67
CA CYS A 549 -9.27 -7.36 -2.04
C CYS A 549 -8.77 -6.07 -1.35
N PRO A 550 -8.42 -6.11 -0.06
CA PRO A 550 -7.77 -5.00 0.61
C PRO A 550 -6.33 -4.81 0.11
N MET A 551 -6.01 -3.64 -0.44
CA MET A 551 -4.69 -3.32 -0.99
C MET A 551 -3.97 -2.28 -0.14
N ASP A 552 -2.70 -2.54 0.18
CA ASP A 552 -1.84 -1.59 0.92
C ASP A 552 -0.37 -1.82 0.52
N VAL A 553 0.05 -1.16 -0.56
CA VAL A 553 1.41 -1.30 -1.11
C VAL A 553 2.45 -0.87 -0.07
N PHE A 554 2.19 0.23 0.65
CA PHE A 554 3.04 0.73 1.72
C PHE A 554 3.27 -0.33 2.80
N LYS A 555 2.21 -0.88 3.39
CA LYS A 555 2.34 -1.89 4.45
C LYS A 555 2.99 -3.17 3.95
N MET A 556 2.71 -3.59 2.72
CA MET A 556 3.35 -4.75 2.11
C MET A 556 4.86 -4.57 2.00
N VAL A 557 5.32 -3.43 1.47
CA VAL A 557 6.75 -3.10 1.35
C VAL A 557 7.41 -3.00 2.73
N LYS A 558 6.76 -2.29 3.67
CA LYS A 558 7.22 -2.19 5.06
C LYS A 558 7.37 -3.56 5.71
N TYR A 559 6.41 -4.46 5.47
CA TYR A 559 6.42 -5.83 6.01
C TYR A 559 7.58 -6.65 5.44
N VAL A 560 7.76 -6.73 4.12
CA VAL A 560 8.84 -7.55 3.54
C VAL A 560 10.23 -7.01 3.92
N ARG A 561 10.37 -5.70 4.17
CA ARG A 561 11.60 -5.10 4.68
C ARG A 561 12.01 -5.61 6.08
N THR A 562 11.08 -6.17 6.86
CA THR A 562 11.41 -6.85 8.13
C THR A 562 12.09 -8.22 7.93
N TYR A 563 11.94 -8.82 6.75
CA TYR A 563 12.58 -10.08 6.37
C TYR A 563 13.92 -9.86 5.66
N ARG A 564 14.04 -8.81 4.84
CA ARG A 564 15.30 -8.42 4.21
C ARG A 564 15.35 -6.91 4.02
N SER A 565 16.35 -6.30 4.63
CA SER A 565 16.59 -4.86 4.61
C SER A 565 16.65 -4.28 3.20
N GLY A 566 15.95 -3.17 2.97
CA GLY A 566 16.04 -2.42 1.71
C GLY A 566 15.34 -3.04 0.50
N LEU A 567 14.48 -4.06 0.67
CA LEU A 567 13.59 -4.52 -0.41
C LEU A 567 12.77 -3.35 -0.97
N VAL A 568 12.68 -3.27 -2.31
CA VAL A 568 12.15 -2.10 -3.05
C VAL A 568 12.98 -0.86 -2.71
N GLN A 569 14.07 -0.66 -3.45
CA GLN A 569 15.17 0.23 -3.05
C GLN A 569 14.92 1.70 -3.42
N THR A 570 14.23 1.97 -4.53
CA THR A 570 14.06 3.35 -5.04
C THR A 570 12.58 3.73 -5.16
N GLU A 571 12.32 5.04 -5.17
CA GLU A 571 10.97 5.56 -5.39
C GLU A 571 10.40 5.11 -6.74
N GLN A 572 11.21 5.04 -7.81
CA GLN A 572 10.72 4.55 -9.11
C GLN A 572 10.22 3.10 -9.05
N GLN A 573 10.86 2.25 -8.24
CA GLN A 573 10.41 0.87 -8.00
C GLN A 573 9.09 0.84 -7.23
N TYR A 574 8.95 1.71 -6.24
CA TYR A 574 7.70 1.84 -5.48
C TYR A 574 6.55 2.37 -6.34
N GLN A 575 6.78 3.39 -7.18
CA GLN A 575 5.83 3.87 -8.19
C GLN A 575 5.47 2.77 -9.20
N PHE A 576 6.44 1.96 -9.62
CA PHE A 576 6.20 0.85 -10.55
C PHE A 576 5.27 -0.21 -9.96
N LEU A 577 5.31 -0.49 -8.66
CA LEU A 577 4.34 -1.39 -7.99
C LEU A 577 2.90 -0.90 -8.18
N TYR A 578 2.66 0.40 -7.93
CA TYR A 578 1.35 1.02 -8.15
C TYR A 578 0.94 0.95 -9.61
N LYS A 579 1.84 1.34 -10.54
CA LYS A 579 1.56 1.33 -11.99
C LYS A 579 1.20 -0.07 -12.48
N ALA A 580 1.98 -1.09 -12.09
CA ALA A 580 1.75 -2.46 -12.51
C ALA A 580 0.45 -3.03 -11.98
N LEU A 581 0.13 -2.75 -10.71
CA LEU A 581 -1.10 -3.19 -10.08
C LEU A 581 -2.34 -2.52 -10.68
N ALA A 582 -2.29 -1.20 -10.90
CA ALA A 582 -3.38 -0.47 -11.57
C ALA A 582 -3.62 -0.98 -13.00
N PHE A 583 -2.55 -1.24 -13.76
CA PHE A 583 -2.67 -1.83 -15.09
C PHE A 583 -3.28 -3.23 -15.05
N TYR A 584 -2.84 -4.09 -14.12
CA TYR A 584 -3.41 -5.43 -13.94
C TYR A 584 -4.92 -5.36 -13.62
N LEU A 585 -5.32 -4.51 -12.67
CA LEU A 585 -6.72 -4.35 -12.28
C LEU A 585 -7.57 -3.77 -13.41
N LYS A 586 -7.07 -2.78 -14.16
CA LYS A 586 -7.76 -2.22 -15.34
C LYS A 586 -8.01 -3.28 -16.42
N THR A 587 -7.05 -4.17 -16.64
CA THR A 587 -7.14 -5.20 -17.70
C THR A 587 -7.93 -6.45 -17.30
N HIS A 588 -8.02 -6.74 -16.00
CA HIS A 588 -8.70 -7.94 -15.47
C HIS A 588 -10.04 -7.62 -14.77
N ASN A 589 -10.47 -6.36 -14.76
CA ASN A 589 -11.79 -6.00 -14.25
C ASN A 589 -12.85 -6.14 -15.38
N PRO A 590 -13.82 -7.07 -15.25
CA PRO A 590 -14.86 -7.27 -16.26
C PRO A 590 -15.85 -6.09 -16.35
N PHE A 591 -15.85 -5.19 -15.36
CA PHE A 591 -16.71 -4.02 -15.34
C PHE A 591 -15.86 -2.76 -15.57
N PRO A 592 -16.06 -2.01 -16.66
CA PRO A 592 -15.33 -0.76 -16.87
C PRO A 592 -15.67 0.21 -15.73
N ALA A 593 -14.68 0.54 -14.90
CA ALA A 593 -14.89 1.43 -13.78
C ALA A 593 -15.20 2.84 -14.30
N LYS A 594 -16.38 3.38 -13.95
CA LYS A 594 -16.65 4.82 -13.99
C LYS A 594 -15.66 5.47 -13.03
N SER A 595 -14.78 6.35 -13.52
CA SER A 595 -13.82 7.05 -12.66
C SER A 595 -14.57 8.06 -11.79
N PHE A 596 -14.37 8.00 -10.48
CA PHE A 596 -14.97 8.95 -9.53
C PHE A 596 -14.34 10.34 -9.58
N MET A 597 -13.27 10.50 -10.34
CA MET A 597 -12.51 11.74 -10.42
C MET A 597 -13.00 12.70 -11.49
N GLU A 598 -13.89 12.27 -12.39
CA GLU A 598 -14.43 13.15 -13.43
C GLU A 598 -15.09 14.38 -12.80
N GLY A 599 -14.59 15.58 -13.16
CA GLY A 599 -15.11 16.87 -12.69
C GLY A 599 -14.62 17.36 -11.32
N ASP A 600 -13.95 16.55 -10.50
CA ASP A 600 -13.52 16.98 -9.14
C ASP A 600 -12.29 16.20 -8.60
N ALA A 601 -11.29 16.03 -9.47
CA ALA A 601 -10.00 15.40 -9.15
C ALA A 601 -9.29 16.01 -7.92
N ASP A 602 -9.48 17.31 -7.70
CA ASP A 602 -8.88 18.10 -6.62
C ASP A 602 -9.41 17.75 -5.22
N ALA A 603 -10.57 17.11 -5.11
CA ALA A 603 -11.20 16.81 -3.82
C ALA A 603 -10.47 15.74 -3.00
N PHE A 604 -9.63 14.92 -3.64
CA PHE A 604 -9.14 13.68 -3.06
C PHE A 604 -7.71 13.74 -2.51
N ASP A 605 -6.98 14.82 -2.81
CA ASP A 605 -5.53 14.90 -2.55
C ASP A 605 -5.18 15.80 -1.33
N TYR A 606 -5.73 17.03 -1.25
CA TYR A 606 -5.50 17.97 -0.14
C TYR A 606 -6.62 19.03 0.02
N PRO A 607 -6.98 19.45 1.26
CA PRO A 607 -7.82 20.64 1.49
C PRO A 607 -7.21 21.92 0.92
N ARG A 608 -8.03 22.86 0.42
CA ARG A 608 -7.54 24.01 -0.39
C ARG A 608 -6.56 24.95 0.33
N ARG A 609 -6.48 24.93 1.67
CA ARG A 609 -5.60 25.81 2.45
C ARG A 609 -4.11 25.53 2.34
N LEU A 610 -3.73 24.33 1.95
CA LEU A 610 -2.32 23.94 1.79
C LEU A 610 -1.83 24.15 0.36
N ARG A 611 -2.65 24.76 -0.51
CA ARG A 611 -2.23 25.20 -1.84
C ARG A 611 -1.50 26.55 -1.73
N PRO A 612 -0.38 26.75 -2.44
CA PRO A 612 0.12 28.09 -2.70
C PRO A 612 -0.92 28.88 -3.49
N ILE A 613 -1.33 30.05 -2.98
CA ILE A 613 -2.32 30.91 -3.66
C ILE A 613 -1.76 31.38 -5.02
N PRO A 614 -2.50 31.23 -6.13
CA PRO A 614 -2.22 31.96 -7.37
C PRO A 614 -2.58 33.44 -7.18
N GLY A 615 -1.57 34.32 -7.13
CA GLY A 615 -1.77 35.73 -7.48
C GLY A 615 -2.34 36.66 -6.41
N SER A 616 -2.15 36.43 -5.11
CA SER A 616 -2.38 37.51 -4.13
C SER A 616 -1.23 38.53 -4.16
N SER A 617 -1.26 39.41 -5.15
CA SER A 617 -0.67 40.74 -4.95
C SER A 617 -1.43 41.37 -3.77
N ARG A 618 -0.69 41.79 -2.74
CA ARG A 618 -1.27 42.64 -1.69
C ARG A 618 -1.97 43.81 -2.37
N PRO A 619 -3.24 44.13 -2.05
CA PRO A 619 -3.85 45.33 -2.58
C PRO A 619 -3.05 46.54 -2.05
N SER A 620 -2.40 47.27 -2.96
CA SER A 620 -1.92 48.61 -2.68
C SER A 620 -3.16 49.47 -2.41
N SER A 621 -3.20 50.09 -1.22
CA SER A 621 -4.28 51.00 -0.85
C SER A 621 -4.16 52.28 -1.69
N SER A 622 -4.96 52.37 -2.75
CA SER A 622 -5.22 53.62 -3.45
C SER A 622 -6.18 54.47 -2.62
N ARG A 623 -5.64 55.50 -1.97
CA ARG A 623 -6.41 56.62 -1.45
C ARG A 623 -6.97 57.42 -2.64
N GLN A 624 -8.29 57.45 -2.79
CA GLN A 624 -9.00 58.60 -3.34
C GLN A 624 -10.12 58.96 -2.37
N GLY A 625 -10.11 60.22 -1.93
CA GLY A 625 -10.97 60.70 -0.88
C GLY A 625 -12.24 61.35 -1.40
N THR A 626 -13.23 61.44 -0.51
CA THR A 626 -14.27 62.46 -0.54
C THR A 626 -14.67 62.82 0.90
N THR A 627 -14.32 64.07 1.24
CA THR A 627 -15.04 65.05 2.08
C THR A 627 -16.20 64.59 2.98
N SER A 628 -16.05 64.76 4.30
CA SER A 628 -16.78 65.79 5.08
C SER A 628 -16.48 65.70 6.60
N ARG A 629 -16.26 66.87 7.20
CA ARG A 629 -16.18 67.17 8.64
C ARG A 629 -17.58 67.62 9.12
N PRO A 630 -17.93 67.72 10.44
CA PRO A 630 -17.15 68.38 11.53
C PRO A 630 -17.15 67.62 12.89
N ALA A 631 -16.04 67.62 13.66
CA ALA A 631 -15.66 68.50 14.78
C ALA A 631 -16.01 67.98 16.20
N SER A 632 -14.98 67.70 17.01
CA SER A 632 -14.78 68.24 18.37
C SER A 632 -13.44 67.78 18.99
N SER A 633 -12.74 68.75 19.59
CA SER A 633 -11.76 68.77 20.71
C SER A 633 -11.20 67.45 21.30
N ALA A 634 -9.98 67.32 21.84
CA ALA A 634 -8.84 68.23 22.05
C ALA A 634 -7.64 67.43 22.64
N SER A 635 -6.41 67.90 22.37
CA SER A 635 -5.16 67.77 23.17
C SER A 635 -4.55 66.35 23.35
N SER A 636 -3.23 66.10 23.41
CA SER A 636 -2.04 66.95 23.54
C SER A 636 -0.74 66.14 23.23
N ARG A 637 0.28 66.87 22.72
CA ARG A 637 1.77 66.77 22.88
C ARG A 637 2.50 65.42 22.68
N ALA A 638 3.38 65.29 21.66
CA ALA A 638 4.81 65.70 21.56
C ALA A 638 5.77 64.64 22.20
N HIS A 639 6.82 64.10 21.58
CA HIS A 639 8.06 64.72 21.07
C HIS A 639 8.87 63.67 20.25
N SER A 640 9.22 63.95 18.98
CA SER A 640 10.57 64.29 18.44
C SER A 640 11.74 63.28 18.60
N ARG A 641 12.10 62.68 17.45
CA ARG A 641 13.44 62.42 16.81
C ARG A 641 14.66 63.21 17.36
N PRO A 642 15.95 62.87 17.06
CA PRO A 642 16.51 62.45 15.73
C PRO A 642 17.63 61.36 15.81
N ARG A 643 18.03 60.61 14.75
CA ARG A 643 18.55 60.86 13.37
C ARG A 643 20.01 61.32 13.31
N THR A 644 20.87 60.57 12.58
CA THR A 644 21.99 60.98 11.67
C THR A 644 22.76 59.71 11.23
N SER A 645 22.70 59.26 9.97
CA SER A 645 23.54 59.59 8.79
C SER A 645 24.97 59.00 8.86
N GLY A 646 25.58 58.40 7.84
CA GLY A 646 25.25 58.18 6.43
C GLY A 646 26.50 57.69 5.68
N HIS A 647 26.31 57.36 4.38
CA HIS A 647 27.30 57.33 3.28
C HIS A 647 28.29 56.14 3.22
N SER A 648 28.14 55.21 2.24
CA SER A 648 28.59 55.23 0.81
C SER A 648 30.12 55.01 0.69
N GLU A 649 30.73 54.22 -0.19
CA GLU A 649 30.37 53.63 -1.49
C GLU A 649 31.50 52.66 -1.94
N GLN A 650 31.17 51.71 -2.82
CA GLN A 650 31.95 51.15 -3.96
C GLN A 650 33.34 50.46 -3.79
N THR A 651 33.34 49.11 -3.98
CA THR A 651 34.01 48.26 -5.04
C THR A 651 35.43 48.56 -5.58
N PRO A 652 36.11 47.61 -6.31
CA PRO A 652 36.09 46.13 -6.36
C PRO A 652 37.49 45.47 -6.57
N GLU A 653 37.49 44.15 -6.86
CA GLU A 653 38.54 43.35 -7.55
C GLU A 653 39.84 43.06 -6.76
N ARG A 654 40.55 41.92 -6.87
CA ARG A 654 40.61 40.81 -7.82
C ARG A 654 41.51 39.70 -7.21
N SER A 655 41.31 38.45 -7.66
CA SER A 655 42.31 37.36 -7.91
C SER A 655 43.42 37.08 -6.86
N SER A 656 43.82 35.86 -6.51
CA SER A 656 43.87 34.61 -7.26
C SER A 656 44.41 33.52 -6.31
N SER A 657 43.99 32.28 -6.57
CA SER A 657 44.68 30.99 -6.37
C SER A 657 46.04 30.96 -5.67
N SER A 658 46.21 30.01 -4.74
CA SER A 658 46.92 28.74 -5.04
C SER A 658 47.17 27.93 -3.76
N THR A 659 46.56 26.74 -3.73
CA THR A 659 47.15 25.44 -3.37
C THR A 659 48.44 25.40 -2.55
N SER A 660 48.41 24.73 -1.39
CA SER A 660 49.37 23.66 -1.05
C SER A 660 49.02 22.98 0.28
N SER A 661 48.61 21.71 0.20
CA SER A 661 48.94 20.68 1.19
C SER A 661 50.49 20.50 1.19
N PRO A 662 51.18 19.98 2.23
CA PRO A 662 50.86 18.69 2.82
C PRO A 662 51.29 18.41 4.28
N SER A 663 50.93 17.20 4.71
CA SER A 663 51.68 16.29 5.59
C SER A 663 51.50 16.37 7.11
N THR A 664 50.71 15.41 7.60
CA THR A 664 51.07 14.36 8.57
C THR A 664 52.18 14.63 9.60
N MET A 665 51.83 14.50 10.89
CA MET A 665 52.61 13.69 11.83
C MET A 665 51.72 13.10 12.94
N LEU A 666 51.88 11.78 13.12
CA LEU A 666 51.51 11.05 14.32
C LEU A 666 52.33 11.54 15.52
N LYS A 667 51.74 11.50 16.72
CA LYS A 667 52.33 10.76 17.85
C LYS A 667 51.29 10.52 18.96
N SER A 668 51.22 9.27 19.36
CA SER A 668 50.55 8.79 20.57
C SER A 668 51.30 9.26 21.82
N ALA A 669 50.58 9.38 22.95
CA ALA A 669 50.77 8.51 24.12
C ALA A 669 50.11 9.07 25.40
N LYS A 670 49.38 8.16 26.08
CA LYS A 670 49.10 8.07 27.52
C LYS A 670 48.15 9.14 28.10
N LYS A 671 47.10 8.77 28.83
CA LYS A 671 47.02 7.75 29.88
C LYS A 671 45.70 6.97 29.84
#